data_AF-A0A814P9T2-F1
#
_entry.id   AF-A0A814P9T2-F1
#
_cell.length_a   1.000
_cell.length_b   1.000
_cell.length_c   1.000
_cell.angle_alpha   90.00
_cell.angle_beta   90.00
_cell.angle_gamma   90.00
#
_symmetry.space_group_name_H-M   'P 1'
#
loop_
_entity.id
_entity.type
_entity.pdbx_description
1 polymer ?
#
loop_
_entity_poly.entity_id
_entity_poly.type
_entity_poly.pdbx_seq_one_letter_code
_entity_poly.pdbx_strand_id
1 'polypeptide(L)'
;MAKQYQILNIILVLFVISIKLLTIEANDERNDVVAYFQGSSSKNQIGESKGKVATYNKNDGSKDFAAFYNGTFEPKEAGVYFWVSAAQIGSPRRVAQGDIHIWTQQGGKNEPNSNSIQSVPYGGTSVLVYATVFQTPVDCTFALLYSAFTINECTSLGLIATQPEKEPLVPSIIISFLQISGGTNTIPYAQLFSSKTQLGNSNSDVVVLDGSSAVNKLDITTAEKHGIIKYNEAGVYFLIACGQVGSAKDTDASGEVHLWMRLNEKDMANSNTIKTIRSGSTAVLVSQTVAKLEANDKIQLVISTTNKELGLIASKPKNEPLVPGIIFSTFRLSSDEKPIAYAQLSSSQSQWGCTTPKAVKLDNNDGSHHIKNNNGVMEFEEPGTYFVLAAAQCGSDNDDGIGEVRVWMRLNGEDMADSNTIQSIDKDTAVLVCQTAVEIKRGDKLEIMYSADVTEGTLGLVASKPHKESAVPSMIISVFQSTGSTTNSQWTKPGKSKDKKHDYEIIDDVAYLQASSSQNQLTGTNPKAITYNKVDDLKGYSTAKNNTFLYETPGYYFVMYGAQVGTQSGNGNGEIHLWTRENGEDNPSSNSIQAVEHRSLSVLIYDSLIKAPVGREVTVVIAAHASNKCSSLGLIAQEFKHEPLVPSIIRSEIQLSDIENPVHNLILTNSKTQLGSSNSKAITYDQDQFTGVGIPTARSDGSIKFSESGIYFVIYIGQGGSADGTRTSGEIFLGPQLNGKDIPNSNIIHSVRSGSNRGAVCQTIVKVEANDKLRYVFSTTNEKLGFIATAPKNEPSVVSSVLTIFELGTKENPAPYAQLSSSQSQWGCITPKKVDLNNNDGLYRIKNNDGIIEFQEPGTYFMMAVGQTGSFEGKGNGDVHLWLRLNGKDIKDSNTVQTVDGDTIVLVCQAVIKMEAGDKLEIMFSADVAKGKLGFVTSQPGCEEKVPSMVFSAFKSSYTKSSKHYNKYNED
;
A
#
# COMPACT_ATOMS: atom_id res chain seq x y z
N MET A 1 29.95 -15.73 -42.91
CA MET A 1 28.92 -14.68 -43.01
C MET A 1 27.49 -15.19 -42.86
N ALA A 2 27.14 -16.44 -43.23
CA ALA A 2 25.82 -17.01 -42.93
C ALA A 2 25.51 -17.24 -41.43
N LYS A 3 26.54 -17.31 -40.56
CA LYS A 3 26.41 -17.54 -39.11
C LYS A 3 26.05 -16.30 -38.26
N GLN A 4 26.27 -15.08 -38.76
CA GLN A 4 25.85 -13.84 -38.07
C GLN A 4 24.33 -13.59 -38.20
N TYR A 5 23.68 -14.22 -39.19
CA TYR A 5 22.24 -14.14 -39.38
C TYR A 5 21.45 -15.00 -38.39
N GLN A 6 21.99 -16.14 -37.91
CA GLN A 6 21.29 -17.05 -36.99
C GLN A 6 21.17 -16.53 -35.55
N ILE A 7 22.04 -15.61 -35.12
CA ILE A 7 22.08 -15.10 -33.73
C ILE A 7 20.93 -14.10 -33.45
N LEU A 8 20.49 -13.36 -34.47
CA LEU A 8 19.44 -12.34 -34.34
C LEU A 8 18.02 -12.93 -34.44
N ASN A 9 17.83 -13.99 -35.22
CA ASN A 9 16.52 -14.66 -35.37
C ASN A 9 16.12 -15.46 -34.13
N ILE A 10 17.10 -15.93 -33.34
CA ILE A 10 16.85 -16.68 -32.11
C ILE A 10 16.35 -15.76 -31.00
N ILE A 11 16.87 -14.53 -30.87
CA ILE A 11 16.42 -13.54 -29.86
C ILE A 11 14.94 -13.16 -30.07
N LEU A 12 14.50 -13.04 -31.33
CA LEU A 12 13.14 -12.63 -31.65
C LEU A 12 12.12 -13.80 -31.63
N VAL A 13 12.55 -15.02 -31.96
CA VAL A 13 11.74 -16.24 -31.80
C VAL A 13 11.59 -16.62 -30.31
N LEU A 14 12.59 -16.35 -29.47
CA LEU A 14 12.54 -16.58 -28.02
C LEU A 14 11.57 -15.63 -27.30
N PHE A 15 11.43 -14.39 -27.75
CA PHE A 15 10.40 -13.48 -27.23
C PHE A 15 8.98 -13.93 -27.63
N VAL A 16 8.81 -14.48 -28.84
CA VAL A 16 7.52 -14.93 -29.40
C VAL A 16 7.03 -16.27 -28.80
N ILE A 17 7.92 -17.17 -28.37
CA ILE A 17 7.55 -18.47 -27.77
C ILE A 17 7.31 -18.35 -26.25
N SER A 18 8.07 -17.53 -25.53
CA SER A 18 7.87 -17.30 -24.08
C SER A 18 6.51 -16.66 -23.76
N ILE A 19 5.90 -15.95 -24.71
CA ILE A 19 4.55 -15.37 -24.60
C ILE A 19 3.46 -16.37 -25.05
N LYS A 20 3.77 -17.33 -25.93
CA LYS A 20 2.82 -18.38 -26.36
C LYS A 20 2.61 -19.46 -25.28
N LEU A 21 3.61 -19.68 -24.42
CA LEU A 21 3.50 -20.51 -23.22
C LEU A 21 2.63 -19.87 -22.11
N LEU A 22 2.30 -18.58 -22.22
CA LEU A 22 1.33 -17.89 -21.37
C LEU A 22 -0.13 -18.20 -21.75
N THR A 23 -0.38 -18.88 -22.88
CA THR A 23 -1.74 -19.01 -23.47
C THR A 23 -2.24 -20.46 -23.66
N ILE A 24 -1.43 -21.48 -23.42
CA ILE A 24 -1.91 -22.86 -23.53
C ILE A 24 -2.38 -23.29 -22.13
N GLU A 25 -3.70 -23.47 -22.00
CA GLU A 25 -4.49 -23.82 -20.79
C GLU A 25 -5.16 -22.64 -20.06
N ALA A 26 -6.05 -21.93 -20.77
CA ALA A 26 -7.15 -21.20 -20.14
C ALA A 26 -8.44 -21.41 -20.95
N ASN A 27 -9.02 -22.61 -20.83
CA ASN A 27 -10.40 -22.90 -21.22
C ASN A 27 -11.24 -23.01 -19.95
N ASP A 28 -11.60 -21.89 -19.32
CA ASP A 28 -12.81 -21.83 -18.49
C ASP A 28 -13.34 -20.39 -18.32
N GLU A 29 -14.67 -20.26 -18.30
CA GLU A 29 -15.44 -19.06 -18.68
C GLU A 29 -15.58 -17.95 -17.61
N ARG A 30 -14.80 -17.90 -16.55
CA ARG A 30 -14.86 -16.78 -15.59
C ARG A 30 -13.50 -16.54 -14.94
N ASN A 31 -12.82 -15.44 -15.27
CA ASN A 31 -11.80 -14.81 -14.43
C ASN A 31 -11.45 -13.41 -14.92
N ASP A 32 -11.34 -12.46 -13.98
CA ASP A 32 -10.73 -11.14 -14.17
C ASP A 32 -9.23 -11.32 -14.44
N VAL A 33 -8.86 -11.36 -15.71
CA VAL A 33 -7.47 -11.53 -16.17
C VAL A 33 -6.85 -10.16 -16.41
N VAL A 34 -5.60 -9.99 -15.96
CA VAL A 34 -4.68 -8.94 -16.41
C VAL A 34 -4.67 -8.92 -17.94
N ALA A 35 -5.35 -7.95 -18.56
CA ALA A 35 -5.51 -7.92 -20.01
C ALA A 35 -4.14 -7.70 -20.68
N TYR A 36 -3.75 -8.65 -21.54
CA TYR A 36 -2.52 -8.62 -22.32
C TYR A 36 -2.84 -8.62 -23.81
N PHE A 37 -2.22 -7.73 -24.57
CA PHE A 37 -2.34 -7.70 -26.04
C PHE A 37 -0.98 -7.63 -26.69
N GLN A 38 -0.79 -8.37 -27.78
CA GLN A 38 0.40 -8.30 -28.62
C GLN A 38 0.04 -8.06 -30.09
N GLY A 39 0.58 -6.99 -30.67
CA GLY A 39 0.50 -6.70 -32.10
C GLY A 39 1.87 -6.83 -32.75
N SER A 40 1.94 -7.34 -33.98
CA SER A 40 3.18 -7.34 -34.76
C SER A 40 2.93 -6.92 -36.20
N SER A 41 3.98 -6.42 -36.87
CA SER A 41 3.92 -6.07 -38.30
C SER A 41 4.95 -6.84 -39.11
N SER A 42 4.47 -7.63 -40.06
CA SER A 42 5.30 -8.38 -41.02
C SER A 42 5.76 -7.55 -42.22
N LYS A 43 5.35 -6.28 -42.33
CA LYS A 43 5.64 -5.44 -43.49
C LYS A 43 6.83 -4.53 -43.20
N ASN A 44 7.71 -4.36 -44.20
CA ASN A 44 8.70 -3.29 -44.18
C ASN A 44 7.98 -1.93 -44.21
N GLN A 45 8.31 -1.04 -43.28
CA GLN A 45 7.75 0.31 -43.20
C GLN A 45 8.89 1.31 -43.37
N ILE A 46 9.07 1.78 -44.61
CA ILE A 46 10.14 2.72 -44.96
C ILE A 46 9.73 4.12 -44.47
N GLY A 47 10.64 4.79 -43.74
CA GLY A 47 10.40 6.11 -43.17
C GLY A 47 10.51 7.22 -44.21
N GLU A 48 9.65 8.22 -44.11
CA GLU A 48 9.85 9.55 -44.71
C GLU A 48 10.25 10.53 -43.60
N SER A 49 10.70 11.75 -43.96
CA SER A 49 11.07 12.79 -42.98
C SER A 49 9.90 13.32 -42.14
N LYS A 50 8.66 12.95 -42.46
CA LYS A 50 7.45 13.25 -41.67
C LYS A 50 7.03 12.00 -40.91
N GLY A 51 6.76 12.15 -39.60
CA GLY A 51 6.35 11.05 -38.73
C GLY A 51 5.19 10.24 -39.30
N LYS A 52 5.33 8.91 -39.31
CA LYS A 52 4.29 7.97 -39.76
C LYS A 52 3.82 7.12 -38.59
N VAL A 53 2.52 6.83 -38.57
CA VAL A 53 1.93 5.83 -37.65
C VAL A 53 2.35 4.45 -38.13
N ALA A 54 2.91 3.65 -37.24
CA ALA A 54 3.25 2.27 -37.57
C ALA A 54 1.98 1.43 -37.79
N THR A 55 1.96 0.62 -38.84
CA THR A 55 0.81 -0.24 -39.19
C THR A 55 1.02 -1.68 -38.74
N TYR A 56 -0.02 -2.33 -38.19
CA TYR A 56 0.04 -3.71 -37.65
C TYR A 56 -0.95 -4.63 -38.39
N ASN A 57 -0.63 -5.92 -38.49
CA ASN A 57 -1.60 -6.91 -38.98
C ASN A 57 -2.40 -7.48 -37.80
N LYS A 58 -3.72 -7.64 -37.98
CA LYS A 58 -4.61 -8.23 -36.98
C LYS A 58 -4.30 -9.72 -36.80
N ASN A 59 -3.86 -10.12 -35.60
CA ASN A 59 -3.97 -11.51 -35.14
C ASN A 59 -5.27 -11.68 -34.33
N ASP A 60 -5.85 -12.86 -34.39
CA ASP A 60 -7.26 -13.22 -34.15
C ASP A 60 -7.67 -13.48 -32.67
N GLY A 61 -6.88 -13.04 -31.69
CA GLY A 61 -7.01 -13.50 -30.30
C GLY A 61 -7.82 -12.66 -29.31
N SER A 62 -8.16 -11.38 -29.55
CA SER A 62 -8.77 -10.53 -28.51
C SER A 62 -10.06 -9.87 -28.98
N LYS A 63 -11.22 -10.37 -28.54
CA LYS A 63 -12.53 -9.77 -28.85
C LYS A 63 -13.05 -8.79 -27.78
N ASP A 64 -12.53 -8.83 -26.55
CA ASP A 64 -13.32 -8.30 -25.44
C ASP A 64 -12.88 -6.94 -24.83
N PHE A 65 -11.62 -6.50 -24.94
CA PHE A 65 -11.12 -5.36 -24.12
C PHE A 65 -10.51 -4.14 -24.87
N ALA A 66 -10.31 -4.19 -26.20
CA ALA A 66 -9.79 -3.05 -26.98
C ALA A 66 -10.23 -3.09 -28.46
N ALA A 67 -10.23 -1.94 -29.14
CA ALA A 67 -10.40 -1.84 -30.60
C ALA A 67 -9.11 -1.32 -31.25
N PHE A 68 -8.77 -1.87 -32.43
CA PHE A 68 -7.70 -1.36 -33.28
C PHE A 68 -8.26 -0.92 -34.62
N TYR A 69 -7.92 0.30 -35.03
CA TYR A 69 -8.18 0.82 -36.37
C TYR A 69 -6.98 1.63 -36.85
N ASN A 70 -6.38 1.30 -38.00
CA ASN A 70 -5.27 2.06 -38.61
C ASN A 70 -4.05 2.35 -37.71
N GLY A 71 -3.68 1.44 -36.80
CA GLY A 71 -2.47 1.59 -35.96
C GLY A 71 -2.66 2.35 -34.66
N THR A 72 -3.91 2.67 -34.28
CA THR A 72 -4.25 3.22 -32.96
C THR A 72 -4.82 2.13 -32.03
N PHE A 73 -4.45 2.20 -30.75
CA PHE A 73 -4.99 1.39 -29.65
C PHE A 73 -6.01 2.21 -28.85
N GLU A 74 -7.20 1.66 -28.61
CA GLU A 74 -8.26 2.27 -27.78
C GLU A 74 -8.61 1.33 -26.61
N PRO A 75 -8.27 1.67 -25.35
CA PRO A 75 -8.65 0.89 -24.18
C PRO A 75 -10.14 1.10 -23.85
N LYS A 76 -10.85 0.00 -23.55
CA LYS A 76 -12.29 0.05 -23.16
C LYS A 76 -12.51 0.41 -21.68
N GLU A 77 -11.47 0.46 -20.87
CA GLU A 77 -11.53 0.77 -19.44
C GLU A 77 -10.49 1.83 -19.08
N ALA A 78 -10.75 2.59 -18.01
CA ALA A 78 -9.77 3.50 -17.46
C ALA A 78 -8.75 2.72 -16.61
N GLY A 79 -7.47 3.10 -16.69
CA GLY A 79 -6.44 2.42 -15.93
C GLY A 79 -5.03 2.92 -16.21
N VAL A 80 -4.07 2.31 -15.53
CA VAL A 80 -2.64 2.46 -15.81
C VAL A 80 -2.20 1.32 -16.71
N TYR A 81 -1.56 1.65 -17.84
CA TYR A 81 -1.10 0.70 -18.83
C TYR A 81 0.41 0.80 -19.00
N PHE A 82 1.06 -0.35 -19.06
CA PHE A 82 2.46 -0.48 -19.46
C PHE A 82 2.53 -0.87 -20.94
N TRP A 83 3.29 -0.11 -21.70
CA TRP A 83 3.52 -0.32 -23.12
C TRP A 83 5.00 -0.60 -23.34
N VAL A 84 5.29 -1.75 -23.94
CA VAL A 84 6.62 -2.03 -24.51
C VAL A 84 6.50 -2.20 -26.02
N SER A 85 7.39 -1.55 -26.76
CA SER A 85 7.58 -1.75 -28.20
C SER A 85 9.03 -2.07 -28.50
N ALA A 86 9.23 -3.03 -29.39
CA ALA A 86 10.55 -3.35 -29.94
C ALA A 86 10.47 -3.24 -31.46
N ALA A 87 11.35 -2.44 -32.04
CA ALA A 87 11.41 -2.17 -33.47
C ALA A 87 12.76 -2.65 -34.03
N GLN A 88 12.70 -3.44 -35.11
CA GLN A 88 13.88 -3.75 -35.90
C GLN A 88 14.09 -2.63 -36.92
N ILE A 89 15.21 -1.93 -36.78
CA ILE A 89 15.57 -0.81 -37.64
C ILE A 89 16.76 -1.16 -38.51
N GLY A 90 16.71 -0.76 -39.78
CA GLY A 90 17.81 -1.03 -40.71
C GLY A 90 17.60 -0.37 -42.06
N SER A 91 18.49 -0.70 -43.00
CA SER A 91 18.35 -0.36 -44.41
C SER A 91 18.35 -1.64 -45.26
N PRO A 92 17.36 -1.88 -46.15
CA PRO A 92 17.36 -3.05 -47.02
C PRO A 92 18.50 -3.02 -48.05
N ARG A 93 19.14 -1.86 -48.25
CA ARG A 93 20.27 -1.66 -49.16
C ARG A 93 21.47 -1.12 -48.39
N ARG A 94 22.68 -1.62 -48.69
CA ARG A 94 23.97 -1.29 -48.04
C ARG A 94 24.47 0.14 -48.31
N VAL A 95 23.63 1.17 -48.14
CA VAL A 95 23.96 2.55 -48.55
C VAL A 95 23.45 3.65 -47.62
N ALA A 96 22.65 3.34 -46.59
CA ALA A 96 22.09 4.36 -45.72
C ALA A 96 22.64 4.25 -44.28
N GLN A 97 23.11 5.39 -43.77
CA GLN A 97 23.38 5.68 -42.37
C GLN A 97 22.42 6.80 -41.95
N GLY A 98 21.91 6.72 -40.72
CA GLY A 98 20.96 7.69 -40.22
C GLY A 98 20.38 7.28 -38.88
N ASP A 99 19.50 8.14 -38.36
CA ASP A 99 18.84 7.97 -37.08
C ASP A 99 17.37 7.62 -37.29
N ILE A 100 16.86 6.65 -36.53
CA ILE A 100 15.42 6.40 -36.42
C ILE A 100 14.94 6.90 -35.08
N HIS A 101 13.90 7.72 -35.13
CA HIS A 101 13.21 8.25 -33.97
C HIS A 101 11.90 7.49 -33.82
N ILE A 102 11.59 7.03 -32.61
CA ILE A 102 10.30 6.45 -32.24
C ILE A 102 9.73 7.24 -31.08
N TRP A 103 8.43 7.54 -31.10
CA TRP A 103 7.74 8.21 -29.99
C TRP A 103 6.25 7.81 -29.93
N THR A 104 5.60 8.07 -28.79
CA THR A 104 4.18 7.76 -28.58
C THR A 104 3.30 9.00 -28.70
N GLN A 105 2.09 8.81 -29.19
CA GLN A 105 0.99 9.78 -29.11
C GLN A 105 -0.14 9.24 -28.24
N GLN A 106 -0.70 10.10 -27.39
CA GLN A 106 -1.92 9.87 -26.62
C GLN A 106 -2.96 10.93 -27.00
N GLY A 107 -4.17 10.50 -27.38
CA GLY A 107 -5.24 11.39 -27.84
C GLY A 107 -4.82 12.30 -29.00
N GLY A 108 -3.92 11.83 -29.87
CA GLY A 108 -3.37 12.61 -31.00
C GLY A 108 -2.31 13.65 -30.65
N LYS A 109 -1.84 13.73 -29.39
CA LYS A 109 -0.74 14.62 -28.96
C LYS A 109 0.52 13.80 -28.67
N ASN A 110 1.69 14.30 -29.06
CA ASN A 110 2.96 13.64 -28.76
C ASN A 110 3.19 13.64 -27.25
N GLU A 111 3.51 12.47 -26.70
CA GLU A 111 3.86 12.36 -25.29
C GLU A 111 5.25 12.96 -25.04
N PRO A 112 5.40 13.91 -24.09
CA PRO A 112 6.71 14.44 -23.71
C PRO A 112 7.64 13.32 -23.26
N ASN A 113 8.93 13.40 -23.59
CA ASN A 113 9.96 12.43 -23.18
C ASN A 113 9.74 10.98 -23.68
N SER A 114 8.86 10.77 -24.64
CA SER A 114 8.62 9.45 -25.27
C SER A 114 9.57 9.14 -26.42
N ASN A 115 10.57 9.98 -26.71
CA ASN A 115 11.43 9.78 -27.86
C ASN A 115 12.57 8.79 -27.56
N SER A 116 12.83 7.90 -28.49
CA SER A 116 14.06 7.11 -28.52
C SER A 116 14.72 7.27 -29.89
N ILE A 117 16.03 7.54 -29.88
CA ILE A 117 16.83 7.77 -31.08
C ILE A 117 17.90 6.70 -31.13
N GLN A 118 17.98 6.00 -32.26
CA GLN A 118 19.03 5.02 -32.49
C GLN A 118 19.68 5.27 -33.85
N SER A 119 20.99 5.50 -33.82
CA SER A 119 21.81 5.56 -35.01
C SER A 119 22.02 4.16 -35.56
N VAL A 120 21.75 3.99 -36.86
CA VAL A 120 21.99 2.75 -37.60
C VAL A 120 23.32 2.89 -38.34
N PRO A 121 24.36 2.12 -37.99
CA PRO A 121 25.64 2.16 -38.69
C PRO A 121 25.52 1.58 -40.11
N TYR A 122 26.47 1.94 -40.99
CA TYR A 122 26.46 1.57 -42.40
C TYR A 122 26.34 0.05 -42.60
N GLY A 123 25.21 -0.40 -43.16
CA GLY A 123 24.95 -1.82 -43.43
C GLY A 123 24.61 -2.67 -42.18
N GLY A 124 24.36 -2.03 -41.04
CA GLY A 124 23.90 -2.67 -39.81
C GLY A 124 22.37 -2.73 -39.69
N THR A 125 21.90 -3.66 -38.87
CA THR A 125 20.56 -3.65 -38.27
C THR A 125 20.73 -3.36 -36.78
N SER A 126 19.86 -2.53 -36.23
CA SER A 126 19.79 -2.27 -34.79
C SER A 126 18.40 -2.62 -34.28
N VAL A 127 18.30 -2.91 -33.00
CA VAL A 127 17.02 -3.09 -32.32
C VAL A 127 16.82 -1.90 -31.42
N LEU A 128 15.69 -1.23 -31.56
CA LEU A 128 15.29 -0.14 -30.69
C LEU A 128 14.17 -0.64 -29.79
N VAL A 129 14.43 -0.66 -28.49
CA VAL A 129 13.43 -1.01 -27.47
C VAL A 129 12.97 0.27 -26.79
N TYR A 130 11.66 0.43 -26.68
CA TYR A 130 11.01 1.56 -26.03
C TYR A 130 9.94 1.03 -25.08
N ALA A 131 9.94 1.53 -23.85
CA ALA A 131 8.94 1.18 -22.84
C ALA A 131 8.43 2.46 -22.16
N THR A 132 7.13 2.53 -21.90
CA THR A 132 6.50 3.65 -21.21
C THR A 132 5.29 3.20 -20.39
N VAL A 133 4.94 3.97 -19.37
CA VAL A 133 3.74 3.80 -18.55
C VAL A 133 2.87 5.02 -18.75
N PHE A 134 1.58 4.83 -19.00
CA PHE A 134 0.62 5.94 -19.09
C PHE A 134 -0.67 5.61 -18.35
N GLN A 135 -1.26 6.65 -17.78
CA GLN A 135 -2.60 6.61 -17.20
C GLN A 135 -3.58 7.16 -18.22
N THR A 136 -4.72 6.47 -18.39
CA THR A 136 -5.67 6.84 -19.44
C THR A 136 -7.11 6.73 -18.96
N PRO A 137 -7.96 7.72 -19.28
CA PRO A 137 -9.41 7.59 -19.18
C PRO A 137 -9.94 6.60 -20.22
N VAL A 138 -11.20 6.20 -20.08
CA VAL A 138 -11.93 5.46 -21.14
C VAL A 138 -11.92 6.31 -22.43
N ASP A 139 -11.78 5.68 -23.60
CA ASP A 139 -11.84 6.30 -24.94
C ASP A 139 -10.60 7.12 -25.40
N CYS A 140 -9.42 6.94 -24.79
CA CYS A 140 -8.20 7.59 -25.27
C CYS A 140 -7.47 6.76 -26.35
N THR A 141 -7.09 7.37 -27.47
CA THR A 141 -6.33 6.67 -28.54
C THR A 141 -4.82 6.75 -28.32
N PHE A 142 -4.13 5.65 -28.57
CA PHE A 142 -2.68 5.55 -28.49
C PHE A 142 -2.07 5.16 -29.84
N ALA A 143 -1.03 5.87 -30.28
CA ALA A 143 -0.32 5.57 -31.53
C ALA A 143 1.19 5.56 -31.33
N LEU A 144 1.88 4.63 -32.00
CA LEU A 144 3.34 4.67 -32.10
C LEU A 144 3.72 5.30 -33.43
N LEU A 145 4.58 6.32 -33.35
CA LEU A 145 5.09 7.01 -34.51
C LEU A 145 6.57 6.72 -34.68
N TYR A 146 7.01 6.71 -35.93
CA TYR A 146 8.42 6.65 -36.27
C TYR A 146 8.76 7.65 -37.37
N SER A 147 10.00 8.15 -37.36
CA SER A 147 10.58 8.94 -38.45
C SER A 147 12.04 8.53 -38.66
N ALA A 148 12.52 8.60 -39.90
CA ALA A 148 13.90 8.33 -40.24
C ALA A 148 14.59 9.60 -40.77
N PHE A 149 15.77 9.91 -40.23
CA PHE A 149 16.64 10.98 -40.70
C PHE A 149 17.89 10.36 -41.30
N THR A 150 18.12 10.55 -42.60
CA THR A 150 19.30 10.01 -43.28
C THR A 150 20.29 11.13 -43.63
N ILE A 151 21.58 10.82 -43.50
CA ILE A 151 22.65 11.81 -43.62
C ILE A 151 22.98 12.11 -45.11
N ASN A 152 22.47 11.31 -46.07
CA ASN A 152 22.84 11.34 -47.50
C ASN A 152 21.64 11.23 -48.47
N GLU A 153 20.46 11.77 -48.14
CA GLU A 153 19.22 11.71 -48.96
C GLU A 153 18.75 10.28 -49.36
N CYS A 154 19.33 9.23 -48.80
CA CYS A 154 18.92 7.85 -49.07
C CYS A 154 17.59 7.56 -48.37
N THR A 155 16.51 7.37 -49.13
CA THR A 155 15.15 7.11 -48.63
C THR A 155 14.92 5.66 -48.17
N SER A 156 15.95 4.94 -47.72
CA SER A 156 15.88 3.49 -47.48
C SER A 156 15.97 3.05 -46.02
N LEU A 157 15.97 3.96 -45.05
CA LEU A 157 15.90 3.61 -43.63
C LEU A 157 14.44 3.40 -43.19
N GLY A 158 14.17 2.35 -42.42
CA GLY A 158 12.82 2.10 -41.91
C GLY A 158 12.75 0.93 -40.93
N LEU A 159 11.52 0.58 -40.54
CA LEU A 159 11.21 -0.65 -39.80
C LEU A 159 11.27 -1.81 -40.79
N ILE A 160 12.12 -2.80 -40.56
CA ILE A 160 12.35 -3.89 -41.52
C ILE A 160 11.94 -5.22 -40.91
N ALA A 161 11.05 -5.95 -41.59
CA ALA A 161 10.78 -7.36 -41.34
C ALA A 161 11.73 -8.21 -42.19
N THR A 162 12.40 -9.18 -41.57
CA THR A 162 13.36 -10.06 -42.26
C THR A 162 12.93 -11.52 -42.17
N GLN A 163 12.92 -12.24 -43.30
CA GLN A 163 12.70 -13.68 -43.33
C GLN A 163 13.93 -14.39 -43.91
N PRO A 164 14.81 -14.95 -43.07
CA PRO A 164 15.93 -15.77 -43.52
C PRO A 164 15.44 -17.10 -44.11
N GLU A 165 16.21 -17.68 -45.05
CA GLU A 165 15.86 -18.97 -45.65
C GLU A 165 15.80 -20.07 -44.58
N LYS A 166 14.62 -20.69 -44.43
CA LYS A 166 14.27 -21.76 -43.47
C LYS A 166 14.07 -21.33 -42.01
N GLU A 167 13.96 -20.03 -41.71
CA GLU A 167 13.64 -19.52 -40.37
C GLU A 167 12.32 -18.73 -40.35
N PRO A 168 11.66 -18.57 -39.17
CA PRO A 168 10.43 -17.79 -39.05
C PRO A 168 10.65 -16.32 -39.43
N LEU A 169 9.61 -15.67 -39.96
CA LEU A 169 9.62 -14.24 -40.23
C LEU A 169 9.85 -13.45 -38.92
N VAL A 170 10.83 -12.57 -38.92
CA VAL A 170 11.08 -11.57 -37.87
C VAL A 170 10.23 -10.33 -38.19
N PRO A 171 9.19 -10.00 -37.41
CA PRO A 171 8.40 -8.79 -37.59
C PRO A 171 9.24 -7.52 -37.43
N SER A 172 8.90 -6.51 -38.22
CA SER A 172 9.52 -5.17 -38.20
C SER A 172 9.29 -4.42 -36.89
N ILE A 173 8.18 -4.74 -36.20
CA ILE A 173 7.83 -4.18 -34.91
C ILE A 173 6.93 -5.14 -34.14
N ILE A 174 7.14 -5.19 -32.83
CA ILE A 174 6.32 -5.90 -31.85
C ILE A 174 5.88 -4.90 -30.80
N ILE A 175 4.60 -4.95 -30.42
CA ILE A 175 4.03 -4.13 -29.36
C ILE A 175 3.29 -5.02 -28.38
N SER A 176 3.50 -4.75 -27.08
CA SER A 176 2.78 -5.37 -25.99
C SER A 176 2.14 -4.32 -25.08
N PHE A 177 0.89 -4.56 -24.69
CA PHE A 177 0.15 -3.78 -23.70
C PHE A 177 -0.16 -4.64 -22.48
N LEU A 178 -0.02 -4.06 -21.28
CA LEU A 178 -0.35 -4.67 -20.01
C LEU A 178 -1.12 -3.68 -19.14
N GLN A 179 -2.34 -4.01 -18.71
CA GLN A 179 -3.07 -3.22 -17.72
C GLN A 179 -2.53 -3.54 -16.32
N ILE A 180 -2.09 -2.52 -15.58
CA ILE A 180 -1.40 -2.66 -14.28
C ILE A 180 -2.39 -2.58 -13.11
N SER A 181 -3.49 -1.84 -13.24
CA SER A 181 -4.51 -1.74 -12.18
C SER A 181 -5.91 -1.48 -12.76
N GLY A 182 -6.85 -2.37 -12.45
CA GLY A 182 -8.29 -2.22 -12.70
C GLY A 182 -9.04 -3.16 -11.76
N GLY A 183 -9.88 -2.65 -10.86
CA GLY A 183 -10.62 -3.51 -9.93
C GLY A 183 -11.64 -2.76 -9.08
N THR A 184 -12.92 -2.89 -9.44
CA THR A 184 -14.10 -2.34 -8.77
C THR A 184 -14.63 -3.23 -7.64
N ASN A 185 -13.77 -4.02 -6.97
CA ASN A 185 -14.19 -4.93 -5.89
C ASN A 185 -14.47 -4.17 -4.59
N THR A 186 -15.61 -3.48 -4.57
CA THR A 186 -16.15 -2.83 -3.37
C THR A 186 -16.61 -3.90 -2.37
N ILE A 187 -16.30 -3.71 -1.09
CA ILE A 187 -16.81 -4.55 0.00
C ILE A 187 -18.30 -4.28 0.26
N PRO A 188 -19.07 -5.24 0.81
CA PRO A 188 -20.43 -4.96 1.25
C PRO A 188 -20.47 -3.90 2.35
N TYR A 189 -21.33 -2.89 2.19
CA TYR A 189 -21.58 -1.85 3.20
C TYR A 189 -22.97 -1.24 3.05
N ALA A 190 -23.51 -0.67 4.12
CA ALA A 190 -24.69 0.17 4.07
C ALA A 190 -24.69 1.26 5.16
N GLN A 191 -25.34 2.38 4.84
CA GLN A 191 -25.84 3.37 5.78
C GLN A 191 -27.34 3.55 5.55
N LEU A 192 -28.12 3.15 6.54
CA LEU A 192 -29.57 3.16 6.57
C LEU A 192 -30.06 4.08 7.67
N PHE A 193 -31.26 4.61 7.51
CA PHE A 193 -31.85 5.46 8.53
C PHE A 193 -33.37 5.33 8.54
N SER A 194 -33.97 5.80 9.63
CA SER A 194 -35.41 6.05 9.69
C SER A 194 -35.69 7.54 9.77
N SER A 195 -36.45 8.05 8.81
CA SER A 195 -36.93 9.42 8.80
C SER A 195 -38.19 9.64 9.65
N LYS A 196 -38.65 8.59 10.35
CA LYS A 196 -39.91 8.57 11.09
C LYS A 196 -39.68 8.45 12.58
N THR A 197 -40.54 9.11 13.33
CA THR A 197 -40.76 8.81 14.75
C THR A 197 -41.41 7.44 14.87
N GLN A 198 -40.85 6.58 15.72
CA GLN A 198 -41.30 5.22 15.98
C GLN A 198 -41.42 5.05 17.50
N LEU A 199 -42.63 5.24 18.01
CA LEU A 199 -42.93 5.04 19.41
C LEU A 199 -42.94 3.54 19.72
N GLY A 200 -42.37 3.17 20.86
CA GLY A 200 -42.24 1.79 21.26
C GLY A 200 -43.47 1.24 21.97
N ASN A 201 -43.38 -0.05 22.29
CA ASN A 201 -44.28 -0.71 23.22
C ASN A 201 -43.48 -1.64 24.15
N SER A 202 -44.13 -2.15 25.19
CA SER A 202 -43.50 -3.01 26.19
C SER A 202 -43.17 -4.44 25.71
N ASN A 203 -43.52 -4.80 24.47
CA ASN A 203 -43.37 -6.13 23.87
C ASN A 203 -42.30 -6.21 22.76
N SER A 204 -41.49 -5.17 22.60
CA SER A 204 -40.49 -5.02 21.53
C SER A 204 -41.08 -4.90 20.11
N ASP A 205 -40.61 -3.92 19.35
CA ASP A 205 -40.97 -3.69 17.95
C ASP A 205 -39.73 -3.71 17.07
N VAL A 206 -39.86 -4.24 15.85
CA VAL A 206 -38.82 -4.14 14.83
C VAL A 206 -38.79 -2.73 14.29
N VAL A 207 -37.61 -2.13 14.30
CA VAL A 207 -37.38 -0.77 13.82
C VAL A 207 -37.49 -0.74 12.29
N VAL A 208 -38.27 0.20 11.78
CA VAL A 208 -38.43 0.47 10.34
C VAL A 208 -37.32 1.41 9.87
N LEU A 209 -36.52 0.93 8.91
CA LEU A 209 -35.56 1.74 8.15
C LEU A 209 -36.20 2.08 6.79
N ASP A 210 -36.48 3.36 6.56
CA ASP A 210 -37.22 3.83 5.38
C ASP A 210 -36.39 4.67 4.41
N GLY A 211 -35.09 4.78 4.67
CA GLY A 211 -34.13 5.43 3.77
C GLY A 211 -32.75 4.80 3.84
N SER A 212 -31.96 5.05 2.80
CA SER A 212 -30.54 4.72 2.72
C SER A 212 -29.77 5.86 2.06
N SER A 213 -28.53 6.03 2.50
CA SER A 213 -27.59 7.01 1.92
C SER A 213 -26.47 6.35 1.15
N ALA A 214 -26.14 5.12 1.52
CA ALA A 214 -25.15 4.31 0.84
C ALA A 214 -25.53 2.84 0.99
N VAL A 215 -25.51 2.07 -0.09
CA VAL A 215 -25.75 0.61 -0.06
C VAL A 215 -24.89 -0.01 -1.15
N ASN A 216 -24.13 -1.04 -0.79
CA ASN A 216 -23.35 -1.81 -1.73
C ASN A 216 -23.38 -3.28 -1.33
N LYS A 217 -23.75 -4.15 -2.28
CA LYS A 217 -23.76 -5.63 -2.13
C LYS A 217 -24.55 -6.18 -0.93
N LEU A 218 -25.46 -5.40 -0.36
CA LEU A 218 -26.41 -5.85 0.66
C LEU A 218 -27.83 -5.81 0.08
N ASP A 219 -28.60 -6.87 0.34
CA ASP A 219 -30.00 -6.94 -0.03
C ASP A 219 -30.81 -6.26 1.06
N ILE A 220 -31.33 -5.08 0.72
CA ILE A 220 -32.17 -4.31 1.64
C ILE A 220 -33.57 -4.30 1.07
N THR A 221 -34.42 -5.15 1.64
CA THR A 221 -35.84 -5.22 1.26
C THR A 221 -36.56 -4.01 1.87
N THR A 222 -36.35 -2.83 1.28
CA THR A 222 -36.99 -1.57 1.67
C THR A 222 -38.44 -1.45 1.19
N ALA A 223 -38.89 -2.37 0.33
CA ALA A 223 -40.15 -2.25 -0.38
C ALA A 223 -41.40 -2.38 0.53
N GLU A 224 -41.35 -3.15 1.62
CA GLU A 224 -42.48 -3.27 2.56
C GLU A 224 -41.99 -3.53 4.00
N LYS A 225 -42.00 -2.50 4.85
CA LYS A 225 -42.23 -2.56 6.32
C LYS A 225 -41.44 -3.52 7.26
N HIS A 226 -40.28 -4.11 6.93
CA HIS A 226 -39.73 -5.15 7.83
C HIS A 226 -38.38 -4.90 8.53
N GLY A 227 -37.63 -3.82 8.24
CA GLY A 227 -36.42 -3.53 9.03
C GLY A 227 -35.36 -4.65 9.03
N ILE A 228 -35.41 -5.53 8.02
CA ILE A 228 -34.51 -6.68 7.84
C ILE A 228 -33.41 -6.29 6.85
N ILE A 229 -32.15 -6.39 7.28
CA ILE A 229 -30.97 -6.28 6.41
C ILE A 229 -30.48 -7.69 6.11
N LYS A 230 -30.40 -8.08 4.84
CA LYS A 230 -29.89 -9.38 4.42
C LYS A 230 -28.47 -9.26 3.87
N TYR A 231 -27.57 -10.09 4.39
CA TYR A 231 -26.17 -10.12 4.00
C TYR A 231 -25.95 -11.17 2.92
N ASN A 232 -25.46 -10.78 1.75
CA ASN A 232 -25.32 -11.70 0.60
C ASN A 232 -23.98 -12.44 0.59
N GLU A 233 -22.98 -11.93 1.29
CA GLU A 233 -21.63 -12.47 1.34
C GLU A 233 -21.26 -12.79 2.79
N ALA A 234 -20.71 -13.97 3.02
CA ALA A 234 -20.16 -14.32 4.33
C ALA A 234 -18.95 -13.43 4.66
N GLY A 235 -18.72 -13.23 5.95
CA GLY A 235 -17.60 -12.46 6.45
C GLY A 235 -17.77 -11.97 7.87
N VAL A 236 -16.78 -11.21 8.33
CA VAL A 236 -16.86 -10.48 9.59
C VAL A 236 -17.36 -9.07 9.29
N TYR A 237 -18.39 -8.63 10.00
CA TYR A 237 -19.02 -7.33 9.82
C TYR A 237 -18.97 -6.54 11.11
N PHE A 238 -18.73 -5.23 10.97
CA PHE A 238 -19.07 -4.28 12.03
C PHE A 238 -20.48 -3.73 11.77
N LEU A 239 -21.28 -3.65 12.83
CA LEU A 239 -22.64 -3.18 12.82
C LEU A 239 -22.83 -2.19 13.97
N ILE A 240 -23.47 -1.05 13.67
CA ILE A 240 -23.75 -0.04 14.69
C ILE A 240 -25.06 0.69 14.41
N ALA A 241 -25.88 0.83 15.44
CA ALA A 241 -27.14 1.54 15.45
C ALA A 241 -27.09 2.68 16.47
N CYS A 242 -27.35 3.92 16.03
CA CYS A 242 -27.48 5.09 16.89
C CYS A 242 -28.92 5.59 16.81
N GLY A 243 -29.71 5.26 17.83
CA GLY A 243 -31.12 5.67 17.95
C GLY A 243 -31.24 7.04 18.64
N GLN A 244 -31.94 7.96 18.00
CA GLN A 244 -32.39 9.19 18.63
C GLN A 244 -33.61 8.86 19.48
N VAL A 245 -33.45 8.74 20.79
CA VAL A 245 -34.53 8.35 21.71
C VAL A 245 -35.10 9.56 22.43
N GLY A 246 -36.38 9.51 22.79
CA GLY A 246 -37.07 10.61 23.47
C GLY A 246 -38.56 10.35 23.64
N SER A 247 -39.30 11.37 24.06
CA SER A 247 -40.75 11.37 24.14
C SER A 247 -41.41 11.88 22.86
N ALA A 248 -42.65 11.45 22.62
CA ALA A 248 -43.52 12.04 21.63
C ALA A 248 -43.66 13.55 21.91
N LYS A 249 -43.78 14.34 20.84
CA LYS A 249 -43.89 15.79 20.95
C LYS A 249 -45.07 16.16 21.85
N ASP A 250 -44.84 17.12 22.75
CA ASP A 250 -45.84 17.68 23.68
C ASP A 250 -46.37 16.68 24.73
N THR A 251 -45.59 15.66 25.09
CA THR A 251 -45.89 14.76 26.22
C THR A 251 -44.86 14.86 27.34
N ASP A 252 -45.30 14.65 28.58
CA ASP A 252 -44.42 14.60 29.75
C ASP A 252 -43.91 13.19 30.05
N ALA A 253 -43.82 12.34 29.02
CA ALA A 253 -43.48 10.94 29.18
C ALA A 253 -42.03 10.77 29.66
N SER A 254 -41.87 9.97 30.72
CA SER A 254 -40.58 9.48 31.20
C SER A 254 -40.58 7.96 31.25
N GLY A 255 -39.39 7.36 31.29
CA GLY A 255 -39.20 5.91 31.31
C GLY A 255 -37.91 5.49 30.62
N GLU A 256 -37.83 4.23 30.23
CA GLU A 256 -36.65 3.62 29.63
C GLU A 256 -36.93 3.29 28.16
N VAL A 257 -35.92 3.50 27.32
CA VAL A 257 -35.88 3.07 25.92
C VAL A 257 -34.72 2.11 25.74
N HIS A 258 -35.00 0.96 25.14
CA HIS A 258 -34.06 -0.14 24.99
C HIS A 258 -33.84 -0.39 23.50
N LEU A 259 -32.59 -0.67 23.10
CA LEU A 259 -32.22 -0.91 21.70
C LEU A 259 -31.22 -2.07 21.60
N TRP A 260 -31.52 -3.05 20.75
CA TRP A 260 -30.65 -4.20 20.48
C TRP A 260 -30.78 -4.73 19.04
N MET A 261 -29.97 -5.73 18.71
CA MET A 261 -29.97 -6.38 17.40
C MET A 261 -30.44 -7.84 17.49
N ARG A 262 -31.13 -8.32 16.44
CA ARG A 262 -31.41 -9.75 16.21
C ARG A 262 -30.66 -10.26 15.00
N LEU A 263 -30.08 -11.45 15.14
CA LEU A 263 -29.54 -12.25 14.04
C LEU A 263 -30.49 -13.42 13.80
N ASN A 264 -31.08 -13.49 12.60
CA ASN A 264 -32.01 -14.55 12.21
C ASN A 264 -33.15 -14.73 13.24
N GLU A 265 -33.80 -13.62 13.60
CA GLU A 265 -34.92 -13.55 14.57
C GLU A 265 -34.54 -13.87 16.02
N LYS A 266 -33.27 -14.16 16.31
CA LYS A 266 -32.76 -14.38 17.66
C LYS A 266 -32.00 -13.16 18.16
N ASP A 267 -32.27 -12.71 19.38
CA ASP A 267 -31.53 -11.61 19.98
C ASP A 267 -30.03 -11.92 20.04
N MET A 268 -29.22 -10.96 19.59
CA MET A 268 -27.77 -11.02 19.71
C MET A 268 -27.38 -10.68 21.14
N ALA A 269 -26.67 -11.61 21.79
CA ALA A 269 -26.16 -11.40 23.13
C ALA A 269 -25.31 -10.11 23.20
N ASN A 270 -25.42 -9.39 24.30
CA ASN A 270 -24.58 -8.23 24.62
C ASN A 270 -24.61 -7.12 23.56
N SER A 271 -25.71 -6.98 22.82
CA SER A 271 -26.01 -5.84 21.93
C SER A 271 -27.04 -4.87 22.54
N ASN A 272 -27.66 -5.23 23.66
CA ASN A 272 -28.72 -4.44 24.28
C ASN A 272 -28.16 -3.25 25.05
N THR A 273 -28.82 -2.10 24.93
CA THR A 273 -28.49 -0.86 25.63
C THR A 273 -29.75 -0.17 26.10
N ILE A 274 -29.67 0.55 27.22
CA ILE A 274 -30.79 1.27 27.82
C ILE A 274 -30.45 2.74 28.00
N LYS A 275 -31.43 3.61 27.73
CA LYS A 275 -31.42 5.00 28.16
C LYS A 275 -32.68 5.33 28.94
N THR A 276 -32.52 5.96 30.09
CA THR A 276 -33.63 6.62 30.78
C THR A 276 -33.89 7.99 30.15
N ILE A 277 -35.15 8.25 29.83
CA ILE A 277 -35.65 9.48 29.22
C ILE A 277 -36.47 10.24 30.27
N ARG A 278 -36.12 11.50 30.48
CA ARG A 278 -36.87 12.45 31.31
C ARG A 278 -37.95 13.12 30.45
N SER A 279 -38.94 13.70 31.10
CA SER A 279 -39.98 14.48 30.41
C SER A 279 -39.34 15.53 29.50
N GLY A 280 -39.77 15.57 28.23
CA GLY A 280 -39.30 16.54 27.24
C GLY A 280 -37.85 16.41 26.79
N SER A 281 -37.09 15.38 27.22
CA SER A 281 -35.70 15.21 26.81
C SER A 281 -35.53 14.26 25.63
N THR A 282 -34.48 14.50 24.86
CA THR A 282 -33.99 13.60 23.82
C THR A 282 -32.57 13.15 24.16
N ALA A 283 -32.21 11.95 23.73
CA ALA A 283 -30.86 11.41 23.87
C ALA A 283 -30.47 10.48 22.73
N VAL A 284 -29.18 10.15 22.63
CA VAL A 284 -28.69 9.13 21.70
C VAL A 284 -28.41 7.83 22.44
N LEU A 285 -28.90 6.72 21.88
CA LEU A 285 -28.67 5.36 22.36
C LEU A 285 -27.86 4.58 21.30
N VAL A 286 -26.74 3.97 21.70
CA VAL A 286 -25.81 3.29 20.79
C VAL A 286 -25.79 1.79 21.06
N SER A 287 -26.12 1.00 20.04
CA SER A 287 -26.00 -0.46 20.04
C SER A 287 -25.01 -0.87 18.94
N GLN A 288 -23.99 -1.65 19.28
CA GLN A 288 -22.91 -2.02 18.36
C GLN A 288 -22.50 -3.48 18.52
N THR A 289 -21.99 -4.08 17.45
CA THR A 289 -21.42 -5.43 17.49
C THR A 289 -20.47 -5.68 16.31
N VAL A 290 -19.43 -6.48 16.55
CA VAL A 290 -18.70 -7.19 15.49
C VAL A 290 -19.22 -8.61 15.44
N ALA A 291 -19.75 -9.01 14.29
CA ALA A 291 -20.35 -10.32 14.11
C ALA A 291 -19.81 -11.01 12.87
N LYS A 292 -19.54 -12.32 13.00
CA LYS A 292 -19.39 -13.18 11.85
C LYS A 292 -20.78 -13.49 11.30
N LEU A 293 -21.01 -13.15 10.04
CA LEU A 293 -22.28 -13.37 9.34
C LEU A 293 -22.05 -14.31 8.17
N GLU A 294 -22.96 -15.26 8.01
CA GLU A 294 -23.03 -16.16 6.87
C GLU A 294 -23.85 -15.54 5.74
N ALA A 295 -23.69 -16.05 4.53
CA ALA A 295 -24.53 -15.62 3.41
C ALA A 295 -26.01 -15.94 3.68
N ASN A 296 -26.87 -14.96 3.44
CA ASN A 296 -28.30 -14.90 3.74
C ASN A 296 -28.68 -14.65 5.21
N ASP A 297 -27.72 -14.42 6.10
CA ASP A 297 -28.03 -13.96 7.45
C ASP A 297 -28.81 -12.64 7.43
N LYS A 298 -29.71 -12.50 8.41
CA LYS A 298 -30.62 -11.37 8.54
C LYS A 298 -30.38 -10.66 9.85
N ILE A 299 -30.13 -9.36 9.77
CA ILE A 299 -30.09 -8.47 10.94
C ILE A 299 -31.37 -7.67 11.03
N GLN A 300 -31.90 -7.55 12.25
CA GLN A 300 -33.00 -6.65 12.60
C GLN A 300 -32.59 -5.78 13.78
N LEU A 301 -33.05 -4.54 13.77
CA LEU A 301 -32.96 -3.65 14.92
C LEU A 301 -34.28 -3.71 15.69
N VAL A 302 -34.21 -3.72 17.01
CA VAL A 302 -35.38 -3.90 17.88
C VAL A 302 -35.38 -2.85 18.98
N ILE A 303 -36.55 -2.27 19.23
CA ILE A 303 -36.77 -1.28 20.28
C ILE A 303 -37.85 -1.77 21.25
N SER A 304 -37.69 -1.55 22.54
CA SER A 304 -38.77 -1.63 23.54
C SER A 304 -38.75 -0.41 24.44
N THR A 305 -39.89 -0.14 25.08
CA THR A 305 -40.04 1.02 25.95
C THR A 305 -40.92 0.70 27.15
N THR A 306 -40.61 1.25 28.32
CA THR A 306 -41.48 1.13 29.50
C THR A 306 -42.72 2.04 29.42
N ASN A 307 -42.67 3.06 28.56
CA ASN A 307 -43.79 3.96 28.28
C ASN A 307 -44.01 4.10 26.77
N LYS A 308 -45.25 3.87 26.31
CA LYS A 308 -45.65 3.87 24.88
C LYS A 308 -45.52 5.23 24.17
N GLU A 309 -45.32 6.29 24.92
CA GLU A 309 -45.07 7.63 24.39
C GLU A 309 -43.58 7.91 24.20
N LEU A 310 -42.71 6.96 24.56
CA LEU A 310 -41.28 7.00 24.26
C LEU A 310 -40.98 6.22 22.98
N GLY A 311 -39.84 6.51 22.36
CA GLY A 311 -39.32 5.70 21.26
C GLY A 311 -38.22 6.39 20.49
N LEU A 312 -38.07 6.04 19.21
CA LEU A 312 -37.18 6.72 18.27
C LEU A 312 -37.85 8.00 17.77
N ILE A 313 -37.19 9.14 17.87
CA ILE A 313 -37.74 10.46 17.56
C ILE A 313 -37.03 11.04 16.34
N ALA A 314 -37.77 11.23 15.24
CA ALA A 314 -37.26 11.98 14.09
C ALA A 314 -37.72 13.44 14.19
N SER A 315 -36.84 14.38 13.86
CA SER A 315 -37.16 15.81 13.88
C SER A 315 -36.48 16.56 12.73
N LYS A 316 -37.04 17.70 12.33
CA LYS A 316 -36.48 18.54 11.26
C LYS A 316 -36.32 19.98 11.76
N PRO A 317 -35.21 20.28 12.46
CA PRO A 317 -34.92 21.64 12.89
C PRO A 317 -34.77 22.59 11.69
N LYS A 318 -35.00 23.88 11.92
CA LYS A 318 -34.97 24.89 10.85
C LYS A 318 -33.52 25.11 10.39
N ASN A 319 -33.30 25.06 9.07
CA ASN A 319 -31.98 25.25 8.42
C ASN A 319 -30.95 24.16 8.72
N GLU A 320 -31.38 23.00 9.21
CA GLU A 320 -30.50 21.86 9.51
C GLU A 320 -30.94 20.62 8.72
N PRO A 321 -30.07 19.61 8.52
CA PRO A 321 -30.48 18.30 8.02
C PRO A 321 -31.52 17.62 8.94
N LEU A 322 -32.17 16.58 8.42
CA LEU A 322 -33.13 15.82 9.20
C LEU A 322 -32.37 15.12 10.35
N VAL A 323 -32.89 15.20 11.58
CA VAL A 323 -32.52 14.29 12.66
C VAL A 323 -33.33 13.01 12.45
N PRO A 324 -32.72 11.91 11.98
CA PRO A 324 -33.42 10.65 11.82
C PRO A 324 -33.70 10.05 13.20
N GLY A 325 -34.76 9.26 13.30
CA GLY A 325 -35.06 8.51 14.53
C GLY A 325 -33.97 7.47 14.85
N ILE A 326 -33.27 6.98 13.83
CA ILE A 326 -32.14 6.06 13.98
C ILE A 326 -31.27 6.08 12.73
N ILE A 327 -29.96 5.90 12.92
CA ILE A 327 -28.98 5.62 11.86
C ILE A 327 -28.40 4.23 12.12
N PHE A 328 -28.34 3.40 11.09
CA PHE A 328 -27.69 2.10 11.11
C PHE A 328 -26.59 2.05 10.07
N SER A 329 -25.38 1.69 10.49
CA SER A 329 -24.22 1.53 9.62
C SER A 329 -23.67 0.12 9.74
N THR A 330 -23.31 -0.45 8.59
CA THR A 330 -22.64 -1.75 8.53
C THR A 330 -21.64 -1.79 7.40
N PHE A 331 -20.52 -2.46 7.60
CA PHE A 331 -19.57 -2.78 6.54
C PHE A 331 -18.82 -4.06 6.86
N ARG A 332 -18.41 -4.77 5.81
CA ARG A 332 -17.59 -5.96 5.95
C ARG A 332 -16.16 -5.56 6.31
N LEU A 333 -15.66 -6.12 7.39
CA LEU A 333 -14.28 -6.01 7.85
C LEU A 333 -13.34 -6.94 7.09
N SER A 334 -13.75 -8.20 6.92
CA SER A 334 -12.99 -9.22 6.19
C SER A 334 -13.88 -10.30 5.61
N SER A 335 -13.40 -11.02 4.59
CA SER A 335 -13.99 -12.29 4.19
C SER A 335 -13.58 -13.40 5.18
N ASP A 336 -14.33 -14.49 5.19
CA ASP A 336 -14.04 -15.67 6.00
C ASP A 336 -12.69 -16.33 5.67
N GLU A 337 -12.20 -16.15 4.45
CA GLU A 337 -10.94 -16.73 3.99
C GLU A 337 -9.71 -16.02 4.57
N LYS A 338 -9.85 -14.74 4.95
CA LYS A 338 -8.77 -13.89 5.45
C LYS A 338 -9.27 -13.00 6.59
N PRO A 339 -9.62 -13.58 7.74
CA PRO A 339 -10.09 -12.81 8.87
C PRO A 339 -9.01 -11.83 9.33
N ILE A 340 -9.41 -10.57 9.52
CA ILE A 340 -8.57 -9.56 10.17
C ILE A 340 -8.61 -9.75 11.70
N ALA A 341 -7.72 -9.10 12.43
CA ALA A 341 -7.82 -9.06 13.87
C ALA A 341 -9.07 -8.28 14.32
N TYR A 342 -9.87 -8.87 15.21
CA TYR A 342 -11.05 -8.23 15.82
C TYR A 342 -11.38 -8.81 17.20
N ALA A 343 -12.15 -8.08 17.99
CA ALA A 343 -12.75 -8.54 19.22
C ALA A 343 -14.09 -7.84 19.45
N GLN A 344 -15.09 -8.62 19.83
CA GLN A 344 -16.34 -8.18 20.46
C GLN A 344 -16.31 -8.72 21.89
N LEU A 345 -16.19 -7.80 22.85
CA LEU A 345 -16.09 -8.12 24.27
C LEU A 345 -17.20 -7.40 25.02
N SER A 346 -17.60 -7.96 26.15
CA SER A 346 -18.58 -7.29 27.01
C SER A 346 -18.40 -7.67 28.48
N SER A 347 -19.10 -6.94 29.36
CA SER A 347 -19.21 -7.33 30.76
C SER A 347 -20.64 -7.52 31.22
N SER A 348 -20.92 -8.68 31.81
CA SER A 348 -22.23 -8.99 32.37
C SER A 348 -22.42 -8.50 33.81
N GLN A 349 -21.39 -7.88 34.39
CA GLN A 349 -21.38 -7.47 35.80
C GLN A 349 -21.39 -5.95 35.93
N SER A 350 -22.15 -5.43 36.89
CA SER A 350 -22.00 -4.03 37.31
C SER A 350 -20.62 -3.81 37.94
N GLN A 351 -20.02 -2.66 37.66
CA GLN A 351 -18.68 -2.28 38.09
C GLN A 351 -18.73 -0.86 38.68
N TRP A 352 -18.67 -0.79 40.00
CA TRP A 352 -18.85 0.46 40.72
C TRP A 352 -17.58 1.30 40.75
N GLY A 353 -17.72 2.55 40.32
CA GLY A 353 -16.65 3.52 40.25
C GLY A 353 -16.25 4.05 41.62
N CYS A 354 -15.11 4.71 41.63
CA CYS A 354 -14.74 5.66 42.67
C CYS A 354 -13.81 6.70 42.05
N THR A 355 -13.36 7.67 42.85
CA THR A 355 -12.42 8.72 42.41
C THR A 355 -11.07 8.19 41.94
N THR A 356 -10.77 6.92 42.23
CA THR A 356 -9.57 6.24 41.73
C THR A 356 -9.92 5.43 40.47
N PRO A 357 -9.19 5.65 39.36
CA PRO A 357 -9.34 4.86 38.14
C PRO A 357 -9.30 3.35 38.36
N LYS A 358 -10.18 2.62 37.67
CA LYS A 358 -10.21 1.14 37.64
C LYS A 358 -10.23 0.66 36.20
N ALA A 359 -9.56 -0.45 35.93
CA ALA A 359 -9.72 -1.16 34.67
C ALA A 359 -11.10 -1.84 34.63
N VAL A 360 -11.76 -1.76 33.48
CA VAL A 360 -13.03 -2.42 33.21
C VAL A 360 -12.76 -3.91 33.04
N LYS A 361 -13.45 -4.75 33.81
CA LYS A 361 -13.44 -6.20 33.64
C LYS A 361 -14.35 -6.57 32.47
N LEU A 362 -13.90 -7.49 31.64
CA LEU A 362 -14.64 -8.01 30.49
C LEU A 362 -14.71 -9.53 30.62
N ASP A 363 -15.78 -10.02 31.22
CA ASP A 363 -16.01 -11.44 31.52
C ASP A 363 -16.58 -12.23 30.34
N ASN A 364 -17.00 -11.56 29.27
CA ASN A 364 -17.50 -12.20 28.06
C ASN A 364 -16.61 -11.88 26.84
N ASN A 365 -16.31 -12.93 26.07
CA ASN A 365 -15.76 -12.83 24.72
C ASN A 365 -16.84 -13.31 23.74
N ASP A 366 -17.55 -12.35 23.15
CA ASP A 366 -18.66 -12.61 22.23
C ASP A 366 -18.15 -13.00 20.83
N GLY A 367 -16.87 -12.72 20.55
CA GLY A 367 -16.13 -13.22 19.41
C GLY A 367 -14.80 -12.48 19.26
N SER A 368 -13.69 -13.19 19.13
CA SER A 368 -12.40 -12.56 18.84
C SER A 368 -11.53 -13.38 17.90
N HIS A 369 -10.66 -12.68 17.19
CA HIS A 369 -9.67 -13.23 16.28
C HIS A 369 -8.40 -12.38 16.38
N HIS A 370 -7.25 -13.01 16.63
CA HIS A 370 -5.95 -12.32 16.83
C HIS A 370 -5.88 -11.25 17.91
N ILE A 371 -6.87 -11.22 18.81
CA ILE A 371 -6.89 -10.39 20.02
C ILE A 371 -7.29 -11.29 21.19
N LYS A 372 -6.42 -11.35 22.20
CA LYS A 372 -6.67 -12.10 23.44
C LYS A 372 -7.24 -11.16 24.49
N ASN A 373 -8.37 -11.53 25.10
CA ASN A 373 -8.89 -10.85 26.27
C ASN A 373 -8.47 -11.60 27.54
N ASN A 374 -7.74 -10.92 28.43
CA ASN A 374 -7.46 -11.38 29.79
C ASN A 374 -8.23 -10.53 30.81
N ASN A 375 -9.55 -10.72 30.85
CA ASN A 375 -10.46 -10.06 31.79
C ASN A 375 -10.34 -8.53 31.81
N GLY A 376 -10.35 -7.89 30.63
CA GLY A 376 -10.23 -6.43 30.47
C GLY A 376 -8.94 -5.98 29.80
N VAL A 377 -7.90 -6.81 29.82
CA VAL A 377 -6.63 -6.53 29.14
C VAL A 377 -6.63 -7.21 27.76
N MET A 378 -6.72 -6.41 26.70
CA MET A 378 -6.68 -6.87 25.31
C MET A 378 -5.25 -6.91 24.80
N GLU A 379 -4.70 -8.09 24.54
CA GLU A 379 -3.37 -8.30 23.95
C GLU A 379 -3.48 -8.60 22.46
N PHE A 380 -2.79 -7.80 21.64
CA PHE A 380 -2.88 -7.88 20.18
C PHE A 380 -1.79 -8.78 19.61
N GLU A 381 -2.19 -9.76 18.80
CA GLU A 381 -1.24 -10.70 18.19
C GLU A 381 -0.62 -10.18 16.91
N GLU A 382 -1.25 -9.21 16.27
CA GLU A 382 -0.84 -8.64 15.00
C GLU A 382 -0.66 -7.12 15.13
N PRO A 383 0.36 -6.53 14.47
CA PRO A 383 0.50 -5.09 14.39
C PRO A 383 -0.54 -4.50 13.43
N GLY A 384 -0.78 -3.21 13.53
CA GLY A 384 -1.57 -2.47 12.54
C GLY A 384 -2.33 -1.31 13.17
N THR A 385 -3.14 -0.63 12.36
CA THR A 385 -4.07 0.39 12.85
C THR A 385 -5.36 -0.28 13.29
N TYR A 386 -5.81 -0.02 14.52
CA TYR A 386 -7.05 -0.55 15.08
C TYR A 386 -8.03 0.59 15.36
N PHE A 387 -9.30 0.33 15.08
CA PHE A 387 -10.40 1.11 15.62
C PHE A 387 -10.95 0.42 16.86
N VAL A 388 -11.13 1.19 17.93
CA VAL A 388 -11.65 0.73 19.22
C VAL A 388 -12.85 1.59 19.55
N LEU A 389 -13.96 0.95 19.89
CA LEU A 389 -15.19 1.60 20.33
C LEU A 389 -15.70 0.93 21.60
N ALA A 390 -15.78 1.70 22.68
CA ALA A 390 -16.31 1.28 23.97
C ALA A 390 -17.62 2.02 24.24
N ALA A 391 -18.70 1.27 24.52
CA ALA A 391 -20.00 1.78 24.92
C ALA A 391 -20.30 1.28 26.34
N ALA A 392 -20.21 2.19 27.30
CA ALA A 392 -20.39 1.90 28.72
C ALA A 392 -21.81 2.23 29.16
N GLN A 393 -22.49 1.30 29.82
CA GLN A 393 -23.80 1.54 30.42
C GLN A 393 -23.59 2.17 31.80
N CYS A 394 -23.71 3.48 31.91
CA CYS A 394 -23.53 4.23 33.15
C CYS A 394 -24.85 4.33 33.92
N GLY A 395 -24.78 4.29 35.26
CA GLY A 395 -25.94 4.42 36.14
C GLY A 395 -25.58 4.26 37.62
N SER A 396 -26.61 4.30 38.46
CA SER A 396 -26.51 4.08 39.92
C SER A 396 -27.29 2.84 40.37
N ASP A 397 -26.88 2.23 41.49
CA ASP A 397 -27.65 1.17 42.17
C ASP A 397 -28.70 1.69 43.16
N ASN A 398 -28.74 3.01 43.40
CA ASN A 398 -29.67 3.63 44.34
C ASN A 398 -30.00 5.08 43.93
N ASP A 399 -30.86 5.71 44.71
CA ASP A 399 -31.31 7.09 44.48
C ASP A 399 -30.23 8.15 44.80
N ASP A 400 -29.09 7.77 45.39
CA ASP A 400 -28.04 8.66 45.88
C ASP A 400 -26.80 8.72 44.97
N GLY A 401 -26.71 7.90 43.92
CA GLY A 401 -25.56 7.90 42.99
C GLY A 401 -25.65 8.97 41.91
N ILE A 402 -25.68 10.23 42.33
CA ILE A 402 -25.62 11.41 41.44
C ILE A 402 -24.14 11.80 41.27
N GLY A 403 -23.70 12.01 40.03
CA GLY A 403 -22.32 12.40 39.76
C GLY A 403 -21.91 12.24 38.29
N GLU A 404 -20.61 12.13 38.06
CA GLU A 404 -19.99 11.95 36.75
C GLU A 404 -19.29 10.60 36.67
N VAL A 405 -19.58 9.85 35.61
CA VAL A 405 -18.81 8.66 35.21
C VAL A 405 -17.89 9.04 34.05
N ARG A 406 -16.65 8.58 34.10
CA ARG A 406 -15.63 8.86 33.09
C ARG A 406 -15.09 7.55 32.55
N VAL A 407 -14.85 7.48 31.25
CA VAL A 407 -14.31 6.30 30.56
C VAL A 407 -13.22 6.75 29.59
N TRP A 408 -12.11 6.03 29.53
CA TRP A 408 -10.99 6.30 28.61
C TRP A 408 -10.22 5.02 28.30
N MET A 409 -9.21 5.13 27.42
CA MET A 409 -8.39 4.00 27.00
C MET A 409 -6.97 4.12 27.53
N ARG A 410 -6.33 2.98 27.78
CA ARG A 410 -4.93 2.88 28.22
C ARG A 410 -4.18 1.89 27.34
N LEU A 411 -3.06 2.32 26.76
CA LEU A 411 -2.19 1.48 25.95
C LEU A 411 -0.88 1.25 26.70
N ASN A 412 -0.53 -0.02 26.93
CA ASN A 412 0.70 -0.44 27.59
C ASN A 412 0.95 0.20 28.98
N GLY A 413 -0.13 0.47 29.73
CA GLY A 413 -0.05 1.11 31.04
C GLY A 413 -0.12 2.64 31.02
N GLU A 414 -0.12 3.27 29.84
CA GLU A 414 -0.20 4.72 29.66
C GLU A 414 -1.60 5.13 29.18
N ASP A 415 -2.21 6.13 29.82
CA ASP A 415 -3.50 6.66 29.41
C ASP A 415 -3.38 7.31 28.04
N MET A 416 -4.34 7.02 27.15
CA MET A 416 -4.36 7.57 25.81
C MET A 416 -5.01 8.94 25.82
N ALA A 417 -4.21 9.96 25.45
CA ALA A 417 -4.68 11.32 25.27
C ALA A 417 -5.92 11.39 24.39
N ASP A 418 -6.84 12.27 24.77
CA ASP A 418 -8.06 12.62 24.02
C ASP A 418 -8.97 11.40 23.70
N SER A 419 -8.84 10.31 24.47
CA SER A 419 -9.74 9.14 24.40
C SER A 419 -10.87 9.19 25.43
N ASN A 420 -10.78 10.08 26.42
CA ASN A 420 -11.69 10.15 27.54
C ASN A 420 -13.04 10.80 27.19
N THR A 421 -14.09 10.35 27.85
CA THR A 421 -15.44 10.93 27.80
C THR A 421 -16.09 10.95 29.18
N ILE A 422 -16.98 11.92 29.43
CA ILE A 422 -17.75 12.05 30.67
C ILE A 422 -19.25 11.94 30.40
N GLN A 423 -19.95 11.30 31.33
CA GLN A 423 -21.40 11.33 31.43
C GLN A 423 -21.83 11.74 32.84
N SER A 424 -22.61 12.81 32.96
CA SER A 424 -23.35 13.11 34.18
C SER A 424 -24.51 12.13 34.33
N ILE A 425 -24.65 11.58 35.52
CA ILE A 425 -25.66 10.60 35.94
C ILE A 425 -26.38 11.17 37.15
N ASP A 426 -27.70 11.18 37.10
CA ASP A 426 -28.57 11.43 38.24
C ASP A 426 -29.21 10.09 38.63
N LYS A 427 -30.52 9.96 38.51
CA LYS A 427 -31.28 8.71 38.76
C LYS A 427 -31.49 7.85 37.50
N ASP A 428 -30.67 8.09 36.49
CA ASP A 428 -30.88 7.61 35.14
C ASP A 428 -29.80 6.63 34.71
N THR A 429 -30.17 5.74 33.79
CA THR A 429 -29.20 4.99 33.00
C THR A 429 -28.86 5.76 31.71
N ALA A 430 -27.59 5.77 31.34
CA ALA A 430 -27.09 6.40 30.11
C ALA A 430 -26.02 5.54 29.44
N VAL A 431 -25.82 5.73 28.14
CA VAL A 431 -24.70 5.12 27.41
C VAL A 431 -23.63 6.17 27.17
N LEU A 432 -22.43 5.90 27.68
CA LEU A 432 -21.23 6.71 27.48
C LEU A 432 -20.35 6.05 26.43
N VAL A 433 -20.10 6.75 25.32
CA VAL A 433 -19.28 6.25 24.22
C VAL A 433 -17.88 6.85 24.30
N CYS A 434 -16.87 6.01 24.09
CA CYS A 434 -15.46 6.35 24.01
C CYS A 434 -14.86 5.63 22.79
N GLN A 435 -14.07 6.33 21.97
CA GLN A 435 -13.53 5.77 20.72
C GLN A 435 -12.11 6.23 20.44
N THR A 436 -11.35 5.41 19.72
CA THR A 436 -10.05 5.83 19.16
C THR A 436 -9.67 5.02 17.92
N ALA A 437 -8.87 5.63 17.05
CA ALA A 437 -8.07 4.95 16.05
C ALA A 437 -6.58 5.01 16.45
N VAL A 438 -5.91 3.86 16.57
CA VAL A 438 -4.57 3.77 17.16
C VAL A 438 -3.68 2.76 16.42
N GLU A 439 -2.39 3.07 16.27
CA GLU A 439 -1.38 2.11 15.81
C GLU A 439 -0.97 1.20 16.97
N ILE A 440 -1.13 -0.10 16.78
CA ILE A 440 -0.85 -1.16 17.72
C ILE A 440 0.33 -1.98 17.18
N LYS A 441 1.25 -2.35 18.07
CA LYS A 441 2.31 -3.31 17.79
C LYS A 441 1.91 -4.68 18.34
N ARG A 442 2.48 -5.73 17.75
CA ARG A 442 2.37 -7.08 18.28
C ARG A 442 2.80 -7.13 19.75
N GLY A 443 1.93 -7.64 20.61
CA GLY A 443 2.15 -7.75 22.05
C GLY A 443 1.73 -6.53 22.87
N ASP A 444 1.31 -5.44 22.23
CA ASP A 444 0.71 -4.30 22.92
C ASP A 444 -0.55 -4.72 23.67
N LYS A 445 -0.85 -4.00 24.75
CA LYS A 445 -1.98 -4.26 25.64
C LYS A 445 -2.85 -3.01 25.75
N LEU A 446 -4.13 -3.16 25.41
CA LEU A 446 -5.13 -2.11 25.56
C LEU A 446 -6.09 -2.45 26.70
N GLU A 447 -6.38 -1.47 27.54
CA GLU A 447 -7.35 -1.53 28.63
C GLU A 447 -8.37 -0.40 28.49
N ILE A 448 -9.61 -0.67 28.89
CA ILE A 448 -10.60 0.40 29.11
C ILE A 448 -10.58 0.73 30.60
N MET A 449 -10.47 2.01 30.91
CA MET A 449 -10.40 2.55 32.25
C MET A 449 -11.67 3.33 32.55
N TYR A 450 -12.09 3.35 33.80
CA TYR A 450 -13.20 4.17 34.26
C TYR A 450 -13.00 4.72 35.67
N SER A 451 -13.64 5.85 35.96
CA SER A 451 -13.73 6.46 37.29
C SER A 451 -15.11 7.04 37.51
N ALA A 452 -15.43 7.36 38.76
CA ALA A 452 -16.61 8.12 39.13
C ALA A 452 -16.23 9.19 40.17
N ASP A 453 -16.93 10.33 40.20
CA ASP A 453 -16.69 11.39 41.20
C ASP A 453 -17.30 11.12 42.59
N VAL A 454 -17.81 9.91 42.83
CA VAL A 454 -18.24 9.44 44.14
C VAL A 454 -17.10 8.76 44.90
N THR A 455 -17.06 8.92 46.22
CA THR A 455 -16.02 8.32 47.06
C THR A 455 -16.06 6.80 47.09
N GLU A 456 -17.24 6.16 47.02
CA GLU A 456 -17.35 4.70 46.85
C GLU A 456 -18.79 4.24 46.53
N GLY A 457 -18.93 3.39 45.50
CA GLY A 457 -19.88 2.26 45.50
C GLY A 457 -21.29 2.47 44.94
N THR A 458 -21.73 3.70 44.68
CA THR A 458 -23.13 3.96 44.26
C THR A 458 -23.28 4.36 42.80
N LEU A 459 -22.20 4.74 42.12
CA LEU A 459 -22.20 5.22 40.74
C LEU A 459 -21.12 4.48 39.94
N GLY A 460 -21.42 4.06 38.72
CA GLY A 460 -20.46 3.37 37.87
C GLY A 460 -21.07 2.79 36.60
N LEU A 461 -20.57 1.61 36.22
CA LEU A 461 -21.04 0.85 35.06
C LEU A 461 -22.07 -0.17 35.54
N VAL A 462 -23.25 -0.22 34.94
CA VAL A 462 -24.39 -1.02 35.42
C VAL A 462 -24.75 -2.06 34.39
N ALA A 463 -24.74 -3.32 34.79
CA ALA A 463 -25.36 -4.40 34.03
C ALA A 463 -26.79 -4.63 34.53
N SER A 464 -27.71 -4.92 33.62
CA SER A 464 -29.11 -5.20 33.98
C SER A 464 -29.69 -6.34 33.14
N LYS A 465 -30.80 -6.92 33.59
CA LYS A 465 -31.51 -7.97 32.87
C LYS A 465 -33.00 -7.65 32.85
N PRO A 466 -33.45 -6.81 31.90
CA PRO A 466 -34.86 -6.49 31.79
C PRO A 466 -35.71 -7.73 31.54
N HIS A 467 -36.96 -7.69 32.00
CA HIS A 467 -37.85 -8.84 31.92
C HIS A 467 -38.22 -9.16 30.46
N LYS A 468 -37.94 -10.39 30.02
CA LYS A 468 -38.15 -10.91 28.64
C LYS A 468 -37.26 -10.28 27.56
N GLU A 469 -36.16 -9.66 27.95
CA GLU A 469 -35.19 -9.11 27.00
C GLU A 469 -33.79 -9.70 27.22
N SER A 470 -32.90 -9.42 26.28
CA SER A 470 -31.49 -9.75 26.42
C SER A 470 -30.85 -8.92 27.54
N ALA A 471 -29.86 -9.51 28.20
CA ALA A 471 -29.10 -8.81 29.23
C ALA A 471 -28.42 -7.56 28.63
N VAL A 472 -28.40 -6.50 29.43
CA VAL A 472 -27.71 -5.25 29.14
C VAL A 472 -26.37 -5.32 29.85
N PRO A 473 -25.26 -5.45 29.10
CA PRO A 473 -23.94 -5.47 29.70
C PRO A 473 -23.58 -4.08 30.23
N SER A 474 -22.72 -4.04 31.26
CA SER A 474 -22.18 -2.79 31.79
C SER A 474 -21.18 -2.12 30.82
N MET A 475 -20.63 -2.90 29.89
CA MET A 475 -19.70 -2.46 28.87
C MET A 475 -19.84 -3.34 27.62
N ILE A 476 -19.85 -2.71 26.44
CA ILE A 476 -19.69 -3.35 25.13
C ILE A 476 -18.45 -2.75 24.47
N ILE A 477 -17.54 -3.60 23.99
CA ILE A 477 -16.34 -3.17 23.28
C ILE A 477 -16.27 -3.87 21.93
N SER A 478 -16.08 -3.07 20.89
CA SER A 478 -15.78 -3.52 19.54
C SER A 478 -14.40 -3.02 19.15
N VAL A 479 -13.50 -3.95 18.84
CA VAL A 479 -12.14 -3.67 18.36
C VAL A 479 -11.96 -4.37 17.02
N PHE A 480 -11.39 -3.69 16.04
CA PHE A 480 -11.00 -4.35 14.79
C PHE A 480 -9.87 -3.59 14.11
N GLN A 481 -9.05 -4.34 13.40
CA GLN A 481 -7.99 -3.80 12.57
C GLN A 481 -8.60 -3.07 11.37
N SER A 482 -8.20 -1.83 11.13
CA SER A 482 -8.48 -1.16 9.87
C SER A 482 -7.69 -1.87 8.78
N THR A 483 -8.34 -2.18 7.66
CA THR A 483 -7.75 -2.94 6.55
C THR A 483 -6.74 -2.10 5.77
N GLY A 484 -5.55 -1.90 6.34
CA GLY A 484 -4.32 -1.65 5.60
C GLY A 484 -3.80 -2.97 5.03
N SER A 485 -2.94 -2.94 4.02
CA SER A 485 -2.37 -4.16 3.45
C SER A 485 -1.50 -4.90 4.47
N THR A 486 -2.08 -5.79 5.28
CA THR A 486 -1.33 -6.77 6.07
C THR A 486 -1.27 -8.07 5.28
N THR A 487 -0.08 -8.44 4.85
CA THR A 487 0.18 -9.78 4.34
C THR A 487 0.21 -10.74 5.52
N ASN A 488 -0.93 -11.36 5.85
CA ASN A 488 -0.99 -12.43 6.85
C ASN A 488 -0.09 -13.61 6.44
N SER A 489 1.14 -13.68 6.94
CA SER A 489 1.95 -14.89 6.89
C SER A 489 1.65 -15.74 8.12
N GLN A 490 1.04 -16.92 7.96
CA GLN A 490 0.90 -17.89 9.04
C GLN A 490 2.28 -18.41 9.47
N TRP A 491 2.74 -17.99 10.65
CA TRP A 491 3.99 -18.47 11.24
C TRP A 491 3.80 -19.86 11.85
N THR A 492 4.52 -20.86 11.34
CA THR A 492 4.76 -22.10 12.09
C THR A 492 5.91 -21.86 13.09
N LYS A 493 5.71 -22.27 14.35
CA LYS A 493 6.67 -22.03 15.45
C LYS A 493 8.07 -22.58 15.11
N PRO A 494 9.15 -21.79 15.22
CA PRO A 494 10.51 -22.32 15.08
C PRO A 494 10.90 -23.15 16.31
N GLY A 495 11.52 -24.30 16.07
CA GLY A 495 12.16 -25.11 17.12
C GLY A 495 13.28 -24.33 17.81
N LYS A 496 13.35 -24.44 19.14
CA LYS A 496 14.36 -23.77 19.99
C LYS A 496 15.78 -24.16 19.56
N SER A 497 16.56 -23.23 19.03
CA SER A 497 18.03 -23.32 19.06
C SER A 497 18.57 -22.28 20.05
N LYS A 498 19.55 -22.69 20.85
CA LYS A 498 20.27 -21.84 21.80
C LYS A 498 21.60 -21.48 21.15
N ASP A 499 21.75 -20.25 20.68
CA ASP A 499 23.07 -19.60 20.64
C ASP A 499 22.91 -18.08 20.60
N LYS A 500 23.68 -17.39 21.46
CA LYS A 500 23.68 -15.92 21.61
C LYS A 500 24.75 -15.30 20.70
N LYS A 501 24.35 -14.48 19.73
CA LYS A 501 25.23 -13.42 19.18
C LYS A 501 24.45 -12.37 18.35
N HIS A 502 24.54 -11.11 18.81
CA HIS A 502 24.17 -9.85 18.15
C HIS A 502 22.89 -9.85 17.30
N ASP A 503 21.76 -9.59 17.97
CA ASP A 503 20.44 -9.45 17.33
C ASP A 503 20.30 -8.05 16.71
N TYR A 504 20.36 -7.97 15.37
CA TYR A 504 19.64 -6.95 14.62
C TYR A 504 18.29 -7.56 14.23
N GLU A 505 17.18 -6.99 14.69
CA GLU A 505 15.83 -7.40 14.26
C GLU A 505 15.66 -7.07 12.76
N ILE A 506 15.50 -8.09 11.93
CA ILE A 506 15.30 -7.98 10.48
C ILE A 506 13.78 -8.06 10.22
N ILE A 507 13.26 -7.14 9.40
CA ILE A 507 11.85 -7.13 8.96
C ILE A 507 11.67 -8.31 8.01
N ASP A 508 10.74 -9.22 8.30
CA ASP A 508 10.67 -10.60 7.76
C ASP A 508 9.98 -10.74 6.37
N ASP A 509 9.58 -9.64 5.69
CA ASP A 509 8.60 -9.71 4.58
C ASP A 509 9.14 -9.62 3.14
N VAL A 510 10.43 -9.31 2.93
CA VAL A 510 11.03 -9.24 1.58
C VAL A 510 12.09 -10.31 1.42
N ALA A 511 11.79 -11.33 0.61
CA ALA A 511 12.75 -12.36 0.23
C ALA A 511 13.79 -11.78 -0.73
N TYR A 512 14.98 -11.43 -0.23
CA TYR A 512 16.14 -11.15 -1.06
C TYR A 512 17.13 -12.32 -1.04
N LEU A 513 18.10 -12.32 -1.96
CA LEU A 513 19.27 -13.19 -1.91
C LEU A 513 20.53 -12.53 -2.44
N GLN A 514 21.62 -12.65 -1.67
CA GLN A 514 22.95 -12.29 -2.13
C GLN A 514 23.91 -13.46 -1.97
N ALA A 515 24.42 -13.93 -3.11
CA ALA A 515 25.47 -14.93 -3.16
C ALA A 515 26.70 -14.34 -3.84
N SER A 516 27.88 -14.63 -3.33
CA SER A 516 29.13 -14.18 -3.92
C SER A 516 30.18 -15.30 -3.96
N SER A 517 31.12 -15.16 -4.88
CA SER A 517 32.30 -16.00 -4.94
C SER A 517 33.54 -15.16 -4.81
N SER A 518 34.40 -15.50 -3.85
CA SER A 518 35.73 -14.91 -3.70
C SER A 518 36.84 -15.73 -4.35
N GLN A 519 36.49 -16.75 -5.11
CA GLN A 519 37.45 -17.62 -5.79
C GLN A 519 37.54 -17.30 -7.28
N ASN A 520 38.74 -17.44 -7.85
CA ASN A 520 38.91 -17.49 -9.30
C ASN A 520 38.23 -18.73 -9.86
N GLN A 521 37.42 -18.57 -10.91
CA GLN A 521 36.73 -19.67 -11.58
C GLN A 521 37.12 -19.69 -13.06
N LEU A 522 38.23 -20.37 -13.34
CA LEU A 522 38.72 -20.54 -14.70
C LEU A 522 37.80 -21.46 -15.50
N THR A 523 37.41 -20.98 -16.67
CA THR A 523 36.51 -21.71 -17.56
C THR A 523 37.27 -22.20 -18.80
N GLY A 524 36.83 -23.34 -19.32
CA GLY A 524 37.27 -23.87 -20.60
C GLY A 524 36.19 -23.64 -21.66
N THR A 525 36.29 -24.33 -22.79
CA THR A 525 35.22 -24.32 -23.81
C THR A 525 33.95 -25.03 -23.35
N ASN A 526 34.05 -25.88 -22.32
CA ASN A 526 32.90 -26.58 -21.75
C ASN A 526 32.26 -25.72 -20.64
N PRO A 527 30.92 -25.55 -20.66
CA PRO A 527 30.21 -24.84 -19.61
C PRO A 527 30.46 -25.44 -18.23
N LYS A 528 30.70 -24.59 -17.23
CA LYS A 528 30.83 -24.98 -15.83
C LYS A 528 29.87 -24.20 -14.96
N ALA A 529 29.25 -24.85 -13.97
CA ALA A 529 28.46 -24.17 -12.95
C ALA A 529 29.36 -23.25 -12.10
N ILE A 530 28.87 -22.05 -11.82
CA ILE A 530 29.57 -21.06 -11.01
C ILE A 530 29.45 -21.42 -9.53
N THR A 531 30.56 -21.49 -8.82
CA THR A 531 30.61 -21.80 -7.39
C THR A 531 30.50 -20.55 -6.54
N TYR A 532 29.53 -20.50 -5.62
CA TYR A 532 29.40 -19.44 -4.62
C TYR A 532 29.93 -19.97 -3.28
N ASN A 533 30.95 -19.32 -2.73
CA ASN A 533 31.55 -19.73 -1.45
C ASN A 533 31.08 -18.90 -0.26
N LYS A 534 30.27 -17.87 -0.53
CA LYS A 534 29.55 -17.11 0.48
C LYS A 534 28.12 -16.88 0.01
N VAL A 535 27.16 -17.36 0.78
CA VAL A 535 25.74 -17.06 0.65
C VAL A 535 25.38 -16.42 1.98
N ASP A 536 25.06 -15.13 1.98
CA ASP A 536 24.57 -14.49 3.19
C ASP A 536 23.13 -14.99 3.36
N ASP A 537 22.87 -15.70 4.46
CA ASP A 537 21.68 -16.56 4.66
C ASP A 537 20.39 -15.74 4.75
N LEU A 538 19.33 -16.28 4.13
CA LEU A 538 18.01 -15.67 4.05
C LEU A 538 16.94 -16.68 4.37
N LYS A 539 16.05 -16.28 5.26
CA LYS A 539 14.83 -17.02 5.52
C LYS A 539 13.99 -17.09 4.24
N GLY A 540 13.78 -18.31 3.75
CA GLY A 540 12.50 -18.73 3.17
C GLY A 540 12.44 -19.13 1.70
N TYR A 541 13.46 -18.90 0.84
CA TYR A 541 13.14 -18.90 -0.60
C TYR A 541 14.17 -19.47 -1.59
N SER A 542 15.42 -19.76 -1.20
CA SER A 542 16.21 -20.74 -1.95
C SER A 542 17.37 -21.37 -1.19
N THR A 543 17.46 -22.69 -1.19
CA THR A 543 18.68 -23.39 -0.75
C THR A 543 19.67 -23.46 -1.91
N ALA A 544 20.83 -22.82 -1.73
CA ALA A 544 21.96 -22.96 -2.65
C ALA A 544 22.62 -24.34 -2.45
N LYS A 545 22.13 -25.37 -3.14
CA LYS A 545 22.71 -26.72 -3.10
C LYS A 545 23.54 -26.94 -4.36
N ASN A 546 24.84 -27.18 -4.21
CA ASN A 546 25.74 -27.50 -5.33
C ASN A 546 25.71 -26.47 -6.49
N ASN A 547 25.75 -25.16 -6.19
CA ASN A 547 25.73 -24.07 -7.18
C ASN A 547 24.38 -23.84 -7.88
N THR A 548 23.35 -24.55 -7.44
CA THR A 548 21.97 -24.43 -7.93
C THR A 548 21.10 -23.80 -6.86
N PHE A 549 20.22 -22.89 -7.28
CA PHE A 549 19.26 -22.21 -6.42
C PHE A 549 17.89 -22.82 -6.63
N LEU A 550 17.34 -23.43 -5.57
CA LEU A 550 16.01 -24.04 -5.58
C LEU A 550 14.97 -23.04 -5.12
N TYR A 551 14.01 -22.65 -5.94
CA TYR A 551 12.95 -21.72 -5.54
C TYR A 551 11.88 -22.44 -4.71
N GLU A 552 11.80 -22.13 -3.42
CA GLU A 552 10.87 -22.83 -2.52
C GLU A 552 9.44 -22.27 -2.60
N THR A 553 9.24 -21.09 -3.17
CA THR A 553 7.89 -20.53 -3.40
C THR A 553 7.71 -20.00 -4.82
N PRO A 554 6.46 -20.00 -5.33
CA PRO A 554 6.19 -19.50 -6.66
C PRO A 554 6.23 -17.96 -6.66
N GLY A 555 6.85 -17.34 -7.66
CA GLY A 555 6.94 -15.88 -7.72
C GLY A 555 7.64 -15.35 -8.96
N TYR A 556 7.66 -14.03 -9.09
CA TYR A 556 8.56 -13.34 -10.00
C TYR A 556 9.81 -12.94 -9.22
N TYR A 557 10.98 -13.20 -9.77
CA TYR A 557 12.26 -12.93 -9.15
C TYR A 557 13.08 -12.07 -10.08
N PHE A 558 13.48 -10.91 -9.62
CA PHE A 558 14.46 -10.09 -10.32
C PHE A 558 15.85 -10.53 -9.87
N VAL A 559 16.60 -11.13 -10.80
CA VAL A 559 17.91 -11.71 -10.53
C VAL A 559 18.95 -10.96 -11.34
N MET A 560 19.95 -10.40 -10.66
CA MET A 560 21.08 -9.70 -11.26
C MET A 560 22.39 -10.39 -10.90
N TYR A 561 23.31 -10.40 -11.87
CA TYR A 561 24.65 -10.93 -11.75
C TYR A 561 25.64 -9.85 -12.14
N GLY A 562 26.59 -9.56 -11.26
CA GLY A 562 27.79 -8.77 -11.57
C GLY A 562 29.00 -9.68 -11.50
N ALA A 563 29.66 -9.93 -12.64
CA ALA A 563 30.79 -10.84 -12.74
C ALA A 563 32.06 -10.11 -13.20
N GLN A 564 33.17 -10.30 -12.51
CA GLN A 564 34.49 -9.83 -12.95
C GLN A 564 35.12 -10.90 -13.85
N VAL A 565 35.22 -10.59 -15.14
CA VAL A 565 35.75 -11.50 -16.15
C VAL A 565 37.13 -11.04 -16.61
N GLY A 566 38.10 -11.97 -16.68
CA GLY A 566 39.48 -11.61 -16.99
C GLY A 566 40.36 -12.81 -17.34
N THR A 567 41.64 -12.53 -17.61
CA THR A 567 42.67 -13.55 -17.83
C THR A 567 43.62 -13.63 -16.63
N GLN A 568 43.79 -14.80 -16.01
CA GLN A 568 44.72 -14.97 -14.88
C GLN A 568 46.20 -14.95 -15.33
N SER A 569 46.50 -15.39 -16.55
CA SER A 569 47.85 -15.38 -17.15
C SER A 569 47.82 -15.59 -18.69
N GLY A 570 48.80 -15.09 -19.45
CA GLY A 570 48.95 -15.37 -20.89
C GLY A 570 48.27 -14.40 -21.88
N ASN A 571 48.63 -14.50 -23.17
CA ASN A 571 48.41 -13.49 -24.23
C ASN A 571 47.10 -13.61 -25.05
N GLY A 572 46.05 -14.25 -24.55
CA GLY A 572 44.85 -14.51 -25.37
C GLY A 572 43.75 -13.46 -25.24
N ASN A 573 43.04 -13.25 -26.35
CA ASN A 573 41.71 -12.62 -26.37
C ASN A 573 40.67 -13.75 -26.46
N GLY A 574 39.51 -13.55 -25.84
CA GLY A 574 38.40 -14.51 -25.94
C GLY A 574 37.08 -13.90 -25.49
N GLU A 575 36.02 -14.68 -25.58
CA GLU A 575 34.69 -14.31 -25.12
C GLU A 575 34.35 -15.14 -23.89
N ILE A 576 33.80 -14.50 -22.85
CA ILE A 576 33.18 -15.18 -21.72
C ILE A 576 31.67 -15.08 -21.88
N HIS A 577 31.01 -16.23 -21.82
CA HIS A 577 29.58 -16.40 -21.89
C HIS A 577 29.09 -16.77 -20.49
N LEU A 578 28.04 -16.10 -20.04
CA LEU A 578 27.36 -16.40 -18.77
C LEU A 578 25.87 -16.56 -19.05
N TRP A 579 25.30 -17.68 -18.64
CA TRP A 579 23.87 -17.92 -18.77
C TRP A 579 23.36 -18.78 -17.62
N THR A 580 22.04 -18.92 -17.51
CA THR A 580 21.36 -19.74 -16.52
C THR A 580 20.96 -21.09 -17.12
N ARG A 581 21.00 -22.14 -16.29
CA ARG A 581 20.33 -23.41 -16.52
C ARG A 581 19.12 -23.49 -15.62
N GLU A 582 18.02 -23.94 -16.16
CA GLU A 582 16.77 -24.13 -15.43
C GLU A 582 16.47 -25.62 -15.43
N ASN A 583 16.38 -26.22 -14.23
CA ASN A 583 16.22 -27.67 -14.05
C ASN A 583 17.24 -28.50 -14.85
N GLY A 584 18.48 -28.00 -14.96
CA GLY A 584 19.58 -28.66 -15.69
C GLY A 584 19.66 -28.36 -17.19
N GLU A 585 18.67 -27.69 -17.78
CA GLU A 585 18.66 -27.31 -19.20
C GLU A 585 19.16 -25.87 -19.39
N ASP A 586 19.99 -25.62 -20.42
CA ASP A 586 20.45 -24.26 -20.74
C ASP A 586 19.25 -23.37 -21.09
N ASN A 587 19.06 -22.24 -20.37
CA ASN A 587 18.07 -21.24 -20.74
C ASN A 587 18.68 -20.33 -21.82
N PRO A 588 18.30 -20.47 -23.09
CA PRO A 588 18.93 -19.75 -24.19
C PRO A 588 18.65 -18.23 -24.15
N SER A 589 17.64 -17.80 -23.38
CA SER A 589 17.30 -16.38 -23.20
C SER A 589 18.19 -15.64 -22.20
N SER A 590 19.07 -16.36 -21.51
CA SER A 590 19.85 -15.85 -20.39
C SER A 590 21.33 -15.58 -20.68
N ASN A 591 21.74 -15.65 -21.94
CA ASN A 591 23.15 -15.57 -22.31
C ASN A 591 23.65 -14.12 -22.43
N SER A 592 24.65 -13.79 -21.63
CA SER A 592 25.42 -12.54 -21.69
C SER A 592 26.85 -12.84 -22.13
N ILE A 593 27.37 -12.08 -23.10
CA ILE A 593 28.69 -12.32 -23.71
C ILE A 593 29.56 -11.08 -23.50
N GLN A 594 30.75 -11.28 -22.93
CA GLN A 594 31.75 -10.22 -22.82
C GLN A 594 33.04 -10.65 -23.51
N ALA A 595 33.48 -9.84 -24.49
CA ALA A 595 34.83 -9.95 -25.02
C ALA A 595 35.84 -9.49 -23.96
N VAL A 596 36.80 -10.37 -23.65
CA VAL A 596 37.90 -10.13 -22.74
C VAL A 596 39.19 -10.09 -23.54
N GLU A 597 39.83 -8.92 -23.50
CA GLU A 597 41.12 -8.71 -24.12
C GLU A 597 42.26 -9.14 -23.18
N HIS A 598 43.40 -9.46 -23.77
CA HIS A 598 44.63 -9.81 -23.07
C HIS A 598 44.94 -8.85 -21.91
N ARG A 599 45.08 -9.35 -20.67
CA ARG A 599 45.35 -8.58 -19.42
C ARG A 599 44.31 -7.51 -19.10
N SER A 600 43.06 -7.71 -19.51
CA SER A 600 41.95 -6.85 -19.10
C SER A 600 41.09 -7.57 -18.07
N LEU A 601 40.61 -6.80 -17.09
CA LEU A 601 39.42 -7.13 -16.34
C LEU A 601 38.27 -6.36 -16.97
N SER A 602 37.17 -7.05 -17.21
CA SER A 602 35.92 -6.46 -17.64
C SER A 602 34.84 -6.87 -16.65
N VAL A 603 33.78 -6.07 -16.54
CA VAL A 603 32.61 -6.41 -15.74
C VAL A 603 31.53 -6.86 -16.71
N LEU A 604 31.05 -8.10 -16.52
CA LEU A 604 29.91 -8.66 -17.23
C LEU A 604 28.69 -8.54 -16.31
N ILE A 605 27.61 -7.98 -16.83
CA ILE A 605 26.35 -7.83 -16.10
C ILE A 605 25.29 -8.62 -16.83
N TYR A 606 24.46 -9.30 -16.06
CA TYR A 606 23.29 -9.99 -16.57
C TYR A 606 22.15 -9.78 -15.57
N ASP A 607 21.02 -9.31 -16.03
CA ASP A 607 19.79 -9.18 -15.26
C ASP A 607 18.66 -9.97 -15.93
N SER A 608 17.77 -10.52 -15.13
CA SER A 608 16.65 -11.31 -15.61
C SER A 608 15.47 -11.26 -14.66
N LEU A 609 14.28 -11.28 -15.23
CA LEU A 609 13.05 -11.49 -14.50
C LEU A 609 12.62 -12.96 -14.68
N ILE A 610 12.72 -13.75 -13.62
CA ILE A 610 12.42 -15.18 -13.64
C ILE A 610 11.07 -15.40 -12.94
N LYS A 611 10.08 -15.97 -13.66
CA LYS A 611 8.88 -16.51 -12.99
C LYS A 611 9.18 -17.93 -12.54
N ALA A 612 9.50 -18.14 -11.27
CA ALA A 612 9.81 -19.47 -10.77
C ALA A 612 8.59 -20.11 -10.10
N PRO A 613 8.13 -21.32 -10.49
CA PRO A 613 7.26 -22.13 -9.64
C PRO A 613 8.05 -22.75 -8.48
N VAL A 614 7.34 -23.26 -7.47
CA VAL A 614 7.91 -24.07 -6.38
C VAL A 614 8.73 -25.22 -6.98
N GLY A 615 9.94 -25.43 -6.47
CA GLY A 615 10.83 -26.50 -6.86
C GLY A 615 11.64 -26.23 -8.13
N ARG A 616 11.55 -25.04 -8.74
CA ARG A 616 12.41 -24.69 -9.88
C ARG A 616 13.86 -24.61 -9.41
N GLU A 617 14.77 -25.22 -10.15
CA GLU A 617 16.20 -25.13 -9.93
C GLU A 617 16.83 -24.18 -10.95
N VAL A 618 17.63 -23.21 -10.50
CA VAL A 618 18.39 -22.32 -11.39
C VAL A 618 19.88 -22.36 -11.04
N THR A 619 20.69 -22.81 -11.99
CA THR A 619 22.16 -22.83 -11.90
C THR A 619 22.73 -21.77 -12.83
N VAL A 620 23.75 -21.03 -12.44
CA VAL A 620 24.45 -20.15 -13.40
C VAL A 620 25.68 -20.86 -13.91
N VAL A 621 25.87 -20.82 -15.22
CA VAL A 621 26.97 -21.46 -15.91
C VAL A 621 27.80 -20.46 -16.69
N ILE A 622 29.09 -20.74 -16.78
CA ILE A 622 30.09 -19.95 -17.48
C ILE A 622 30.87 -20.80 -18.48
N ALA A 623 31.06 -20.30 -19.70
CA ALA A 623 31.96 -20.88 -20.71
C ALA A 623 32.87 -19.82 -21.34
N ALA A 624 34.08 -20.21 -21.70
CA ALA A 624 34.95 -19.39 -22.53
C ALA A 624 34.90 -19.87 -23.99
N HIS A 625 34.50 -18.98 -24.89
CA HIS A 625 34.66 -19.18 -26.32
C HIS A 625 35.98 -18.51 -26.73
N ALA A 626 37.08 -19.27 -26.60
CA ALA A 626 38.40 -18.81 -27.00
C ALA A 626 38.73 -19.31 -28.40
N SER A 627 39.02 -18.39 -29.33
CA SER A 627 39.42 -18.74 -30.70
C SER A 627 40.78 -19.42 -30.79
N ASN A 628 41.59 -19.45 -29.71
CA ASN A 628 42.80 -20.27 -29.55
C ASN A 628 43.27 -20.36 -28.07
N LYS A 629 43.32 -21.57 -27.50
CA LYS A 629 44.09 -22.03 -26.30
C LYS A 629 44.23 -21.09 -25.07
N CYS A 630 43.26 -20.25 -24.74
CA CYS A 630 43.37 -19.39 -23.56
C CYS A 630 42.74 -20.07 -22.32
N SER A 631 43.47 -21.00 -21.71
CA SER A 631 43.03 -21.75 -20.50
C SER A 631 42.96 -20.92 -19.22
N SER A 632 43.18 -19.61 -19.33
CA SER A 632 43.28 -18.67 -18.22
C SER A 632 42.13 -17.65 -18.17
N LEU A 633 41.17 -17.74 -19.09
CA LEU A 633 39.93 -16.96 -19.06
C LEU A 633 39.01 -17.48 -17.95
N GLY A 634 38.46 -16.60 -17.14
CA GLY A 634 37.54 -16.98 -16.07
C GLY A 634 36.93 -15.81 -15.32
N LEU A 635 36.18 -16.15 -14.26
CA LEU A 635 35.82 -15.20 -13.22
C LEU A 635 37.05 -14.98 -12.34
N ILE A 636 37.41 -13.73 -12.08
CA ILE A 636 38.63 -13.38 -11.34
C ILE A 636 38.26 -12.62 -10.07
N ALA A 637 38.64 -13.16 -8.91
CA ALA A 637 38.62 -12.46 -7.63
C ALA A 637 40.01 -11.86 -7.38
N GLN A 638 40.05 -10.70 -6.72
CA GLN A 638 41.31 -10.02 -6.39
C GLN A 638 41.36 -9.62 -4.93
N GLU A 639 42.50 -9.92 -4.31
CA GLU A 639 42.84 -9.50 -2.95
C GLU A 639 43.91 -8.41 -3.03
N PHE A 640 43.65 -7.27 -2.40
CA PHE A 640 44.59 -6.16 -2.31
C PHE A 640 45.08 -6.01 -0.88
N LYS A 641 46.35 -5.62 -0.71
CA LYS A 641 47.07 -5.65 0.58
C LYS A 641 46.44 -4.77 1.68
N HIS A 642 45.47 -3.91 1.34
CA HIS A 642 44.83 -2.94 2.25
C HIS A 642 43.33 -2.73 1.99
N GLU A 643 42.67 -3.57 1.17
CA GLU A 643 41.24 -3.40 0.83
C GLU A 643 40.46 -4.72 1.00
N PRO A 644 39.13 -4.65 1.19
CA PRO A 644 38.28 -5.83 1.20
C PRO A 644 38.43 -6.62 -0.12
N LEU A 645 38.41 -7.94 0.00
CA LEU A 645 38.43 -8.87 -1.13
C LEU A 645 37.30 -8.57 -2.13
N VAL A 646 37.64 -8.40 -3.41
CA VAL A 646 36.64 -8.16 -4.46
C VAL A 646 36.18 -9.50 -5.03
N PRO A 647 34.88 -9.83 -4.95
CA PRO A 647 34.37 -11.11 -5.41
C PRO A 647 34.42 -11.21 -6.94
N SER A 648 34.68 -12.42 -7.43
CA SER A 648 34.68 -12.73 -8.87
C SER A 648 33.29 -12.71 -9.48
N ILE A 649 32.25 -12.93 -8.66
CA ILE A 649 30.84 -12.75 -9.03
C ILE A 649 29.99 -12.43 -7.80
N ILE A 650 28.99 -11.58 -8.00
CA ILE A 650 27.90 -11.29 -7.08
C ILE A 650 26.59 -11.60 -7.81
N ARG A 651 25.76 -12.44 -7.21
CA ARG A 651 24.35 -12.63 -7.56
C ARG A 651 23.53 -11.87 -6.52
N SER A 652 22.61 -11.04 -6.98
CA SER A 652 21.59 -10.38 -6.18
C SER A 652 20.23 -10.78 -6.72
N GLU A 653 19.30 -11.07 -5.82
CA GLU A 653 18.00 -11.61 -6.18
C GLU A 653 16.95 -11.05 -5.26
N ILE A 654 15.80 -10.69 -5.82
CA ILE A 654 14.67 -10.13 -5.08
C ILE A 654 13.40 -10.77 -5.62
N GLN A 655 12.61 -11.37 -4.74
CA GLN A 655 11.26 -11.79 -5.10
C GLN A 655 10.36 -10.56 -5.18
N LEU A 656 9.72 -10.35 -6.33
CA LEU A 656 8.80 -9.25 -6.61
C LEU A 656 7.34 -9.60 -6.31
N SER A 657 7.08 -10.68 -5.56
CA SER A 657 5.72 -11.06 -5.20
C SER A 657 5.11 -9.97 -4.31
N ASP A 658 4.12 -9.25 -4.83
CA ASP A 658 3.22 -8.29 -4.15
C ASP A 658 3.54 -6.78 -4.25
N ILE A 659 4.53 -6.32 -5.03
CA ILE A 659 4.76 -4.88 -5.24
C ILE A 659 3.82 -4.32 -6.33
N GLU A 660 2.55 -4.07 -6.00
CA GLU A 660 1.56 -3.46 -6.93
C GLU A 660 1.62 -1.91 -6.98
N ASN A 661 2.35 -1.26 -6.08
CA ASN A 661 2.62 0.18 -6.17
C ASN A 661 3.92 0.44 -6.91
N PRO A 662 4.00 1.46 -7.80
CA PRO A 662 5.26 1.82 -8.43
C PRO A 662 6.27 2.10 -7.33
N VAL A 663 7.33 1.29 -7.31
CA VAL A 663 8.50 1.51 -6.46
C VAL A 663 8.88 2.99 -6.59
N HIS A 664 8.98 3.70 -5.46
CA HIS A 664 9.50 5.05 -5.47
C HIS A 664 10.94 4.98 -5.99
N ASN A 665 11.11 5.38 -7.25
CA ASN A 665 12.40 5.36 -7.93
C ASN A 665 13.04 6.74 -7.80
N LEU A 666 14.17 6.82 -7.11
CA LEU A 666 15.04 7.99 -7.22
C LEU A 666 16.10 7.72 -8.28
N ILE A 667 16.14 8.56 -9.32
CA ILE A 667 17.20 8.53 -10.33
C ILE A 667 18.03 9.80 -10.17
N LEU A 668 19.24 9.64 -9.63
CA LEU A 668 20.23 10.72 -9.59
C LEU A 668 21.16 10.57 -10.79
N THR A 669 21.37 11.66 -11.52
CA THR A 669 22.33 11.68 -12.61
C THR A 669 23.46 12.65 -12.31
N ASN A 670 24.65 12.33 -12.80
CA ASN A 670 25.75 13.27 -12.84
C ASN A 670 26.16 13.50 -14.29
N SER A 671 26.11 14.75 -14.74
CA SER A 671 26.54 15.19 -16.07
C SER A 671 27.97 15.77 -16.10
N LYS A 672 28.67 15.78 -14.98
CA LYS A 672 30.03 16.32 -14.82
C LYS A 672 31.06 15.22 -14.68
N THR A 673 32.18 15.41 -15.36
CA THR A 673 33.37 14.58 -15.19
C THR A 673 33.89 14.67 -13.76
N GLN A 674 33.98 13.53 -13.08
CA GLN A 674 34.56 13.39 -11.74
C GLN A 674 35.86 12.60 -11.81
N LEU A 675 36.98 13.33 -11.76
CA LEU A 675 38.31 12.73 -11.66
C LEU A 675 38.56 12.17 -10.27
N GLY A 676 39.20 11.00 -10.25
CA GLY A 676 39.58 10.28 -9.05
C GLY A 676 40.87 10.76 -8.43
N SER A 677 41.18 10.20 -7.26
CA SER A 677 42.46 10.33 -6.59
C SER A 677 42.84 8.99 -5.98
N SER A 678 44.06 8.85 -5.47
CA SER A 678 44.44 7.66 -4.69
C SER A 678 43.63 7.51 -3.41
N ASN A 679 42.97 8.58 -2.94
CA ASN A 679 42.05 8.56 -1.81
C ASN A 679 40.60 8.46 -2.31
N SER A 680 39.75 7.76 -1.55
CA SER A 680 38.32 7.66 -1.83
C SER A 680 37.64 9.04 -1.82
N LYS A 681 36.90 9.34 -2.89
CA LYS A 681 36.14 10.58 -3.07
C LYS A 681 34.67 10.25 -3.24
N ALA A 682 33.79 11.00 -2.59
CA ALA A 682 32.35 10.86 -2.78
C ALA A 682 31.93 11.31 -4.18
N ILE A 683 31.04 10.55 -4.79
CA ILE A 683 30.40 10.88 -6.07
C ILE A 683 29.33 11.92 -5.79
N THR A 684 29.44 13.07 -6.45
CA THR A 684 28.41 14.12 -6.42
C THR A 684 27.38 13.88 -7.52
N TYR A 685 26.18 14.44 -7.38
CA TYR A 685 25.11 14.38 -8.38
C TYR A 685 24.66 15.82 -8.66
N ASP A 686 24.35 16.14 -9.91
CA ASP A 686 24.03 17.52 -10.33
C ASP A 686 22.63 17.68 -10.90
N GLN A 687 21.88 16.57 -11.06
CA GLN A 687 20.47 16.58 -11.37
C GLN A 687 19.72 15.53 -10.55
N ASP A 688 18.64 15.98 -9.91
CA ASP A 688 17.65 15.12 -9.27
C ASP A 688 16.44 15.05 -10.22
N GLN A 689 16.23 13.90 -10.85
CA GLN A 689 15.02 13.64 -11.61
C GLN A 689 14.08 12.92 -10.63
N PHE A 690 12.94 13.55 -10.31
CA PHE A 690 11.84 13.13 -9.40
C PHE A 690 11.79 13.77 -8.00
N THR A 691 10.61 14.32 -7.69
CA THR A 691 10.19 14.79 -6.35
C THR A 691 8.93 14.01 -5.95
N GLY A 692 9.06 13.09 -5.00
CA GLY A 692 7.96 12.42 -4.32
C GLY A 692 8.15 12.52 -2.80
N VAL A 693 7.06 12.49 -2.04
CA VAL A 693 7.09 12.48 -0.56
C VAL A 693 7.68 11.13 -0.11
N GLY A 694 8.62 11.14 0.84
CA GLY A 694 9.28 9.93 1.36
C GLY A 694 10.59 9.54 0.65
N ILE A 695 10.95 10.22 -0.45
CA ILE A 695 12.13 9.87 -1.26
C ILE A 695 13.43 10.40 -0.61
N PRO A 696 14.52 9.60 -0.59
CA PRO A 696 15.83 10.07 -0.17
C PRO A 696 16.27 11.37 -0.87
N THR A 697 16.85 12.31 -0.13
CA THR A 697 17.33 13.59 -0.70
C THR A 697 18.84 13.58 -0.92
N ALA A 698 19.26 13.91 -2.14
CA ALA A 698 20.67 14.14 -2.46
C ALA A 698 21.17 15.40 -1.77
N ARG A 699 22.39 15.35 -1.23
CA ARG A 699 23.05 16.47 -0.56
C ARG A 699 24.27 16.91 -1.36
N SER A 700 24.69 18.15 -1.14
CA SER A 700 25.88 18.73 -1.78
C SER A 700 27.18 17.97 -1.51
N ASP A 701 27.22 17.12 -0.48
CA ASP A 701 28.36 16.26 -0.14
C ASP A 701 28.34 14.91 -0.87
N GLY A 702 27.38 14.69 -1.79
CA GLY A 702 27.21 13.44 -2.53
C GLY A 702 26.52 12.32 -1.75
N SER A 703 26.10 12.60 -0.50
CA SER A 703 25.29 11.66 0.27
C SER A 703 23.81 11.78 -0.02
N ILE A 704 23.10 10.70 0.26
CA ILE A 704 21.68 10.52 0.06
C ILE A 704 21.10 10.23 1.43
N LYS A 705 20.26 11.14 1.93
CA LYS A 705 19.65 11.02 3.24
C LYS A 705 18.27 10.39 3.09
N PHE A 706 18.06 9.24 3.72
CA PHE A 706 16.74 8.60 3.75
C PHE A 706 15.83 9.32 4.74
N SER A 707 14.60 9.65 4.32
CA SER A 707 13.57 10.19 5.22
C SER A 707 12.89 9.11 6.04
N GLU A 708 12.90 7.86 5.55
CA GLU A 708 12.14 6.75 6.12
C GLU A 708 13.02 5.50 6.25
N SER A 709 12.82 4.73 7.31
CA SER A 709 13.46 3.43 7.49
C SER A 709 12.90 2.41 6.48
N GLY A 710 13.75 1.58 5.91
CA GLY A 710 13.32 0.58 4.91
C GLY A 710 14.45 -0.27 4.35
N ILE A 711 14.11 -1.17 3.44
CA ILE A 711 15.07 -1.93 2.64
C ILE A 711 15.10 -1.31 1.25
N TYR A 712 16.28 -0.91 0.80
CA TYR A 712 16.47 -0.27 -0.48
C TYR A 712 17.42 -1.10 -1.35
N PHE A 713 17.05 -1.28 -2.61
CA PHE A 713 17.94 -1.79 -3.63
C PHE A 713 18.53 -0.63 -4.42
N VAL A 714 19.85 -0.58 -4.47
CA VAL A 714 20.59 0.56 -5.00
C VAL A 714 21.50 0.09 -6.11
N ILE A 715 21.38 0.72 -7.28
CA ILE A 715 22.19 0.44 -8.46
C ILE A 715 22.90 1.71 -8.87
N TYR A 716 24.23 1.69 -8.86
CA TYR A 716 25.06 2.73 -9.45
C TYR A 716 25.66 2.25 -10.77
N ILE A 717 25.56 3.07 -11.80
CA ILE A 717 26.17 2.87 -13.12
C ILE A 717 27.02 4.10 -13.42
N GLY A 718 28.29 3.94 -13.75
CA GLY A 718 29.18 5.05 -14.13
C GLY A 718 30.08 4.70 -15.30
N GLN A 719 30.31 5.64 -16.20
CA GLN A 719 31.22 5.46 -17.33
C GLN A 719 32.64 5.87 -16.94
N GLY A 720 33.49 4.88 -16.64
CA GLY A 720 34.90 5.06 -16.34
C GLY A 720 35.74 5.32 -17.61
N GLY A 721 36.62 6.31 -17.58
CA GLY A 721 37.53 6.61 -18.70
C GLY A 721 38.69 7.54 -18.30
N SER A 722 39.45 8.05 -19.28
CA SER A 722 40.46 9.12 -19.08
C SER A 722 39.96 10.49 -19.56
N ALA A 723 39.94 11.50 -18.68
CA ALA A 723 39.30 12.79 -18.97
C ALA A 723 39.97 13.60 -20.09
N ASP A 724 41.27 13.41 -20.26
CA ASP A 724 42.08 14.10 -21.27
C ASP A 724 42.15 13.35 -22.61
N GLY A 725 41.45 12.21 -22.74
CA GLY A 725 41.54 11.33 -23.89
C GLY A 725 42.94 10.72 -24.09
N THR A 726 43.87 10.92 -23.14
CA THR A 726 45.20 10.36 -23.24
C THR A 726 45.19 8.87 -22.98
N ARG A 727 46.27 8.22 -23.43
CA ARG A 727 46.47 6.78 -23.35
C ARG A 727 46.84 6.33 -21.93
N THR A 728 45.97 6.61 -20.97
CA THR A 728 46.15 6.27 -19.55
C THR A 728 45.37 5.01 -19.19
N SER A 729 46.03 4.13 -18.45
CA SER A 729 45.43 2.92 -17.89
C SER A 729 45.54 2.93 -16.37
N GLY A 730 44.60 2.27 -15.72
CA GLY A 730 44.56 2.11 -14.27
C GLY A 730 43.26 1.47 -13.83
N GLU A 731 42.97 1.55 -12.55
CA GLU A 731 41.83 0.91 -11.91
C GLU A 731 41.00 1.99 -11.22
N ILE A 732 39.68 1.84 -11.30
CA ILE A 732 38.70 2.61 -10.55
C ILE A 732 38.10 1.65 -9.52
N PHE A 733 38.26 1.96 -8.24
CA PHE A 733 37.58 1.28 -7.14
C PHE A 733 36.30 2.04 -6.85
N LEU A 734 35.17 1.35 -6.74
CA LEU A 734 33.87 1.96 -6.47
C LEU A 734 33.16 1.15 -5.38
N GLY A 735 32.61 1.84 -4.37
CA GLY A 735 31.91 1.20 -3.27
C GLY A 735 30.88 2.11 -2.60
N PRO A 736 29.73 1.57 -2.16
CA PRO A 736 28.78 2.28 -1.33
C PRO A 736 29.21 2.31 0.14
N GLN A 737 28.95 3.43 0.80
CA GLN A 737 29.14 3.64 2.22
C GLN A 737 27.81 4.02 2.88
N LEU A 738 27.43 3.30 3.93
CA LEU A 738 26.31 3.66 4.80
C LEU A 738 26.87 4.34 6.06
N ASN A 739 26.44 5.57 6.33
CA ASN A 739 26.89 6.38 7.47
C ASN A 739 28.43 6.50 7.56
N GLY A 740 29.09 6.58 6.40
CA GLY A 740 30.54 6.71 6.28
C GLY A 740 31.33 5.40 6.48
N LYS A 741 30.66 4.25 6.63
CA LYS A 741 31.29 2.93 6.68
C LYS A 741 31.02 2.17 5.38
N ASP A 742 32.04 1.49 4.85
CA ASP A 742 31.89 0.66 3.66
C ASP A 742 30.87 -0.45 3.90
N ILE A 743 29.98 -0.67 2.93
CA ILE A 743 29.06 -1.80 2.97
C ILE A 743 29.85 -3.05 2.54
N PRO A 744 29.95 -4.11 3.36
CA PRO A 744 30.73 -5.29 3.03
C PRO A 744 30.28 -5.96 1.70
N ASN A 745 31.23 -6.53 0.95
CA ASN A 745 30.99 -7.28 -0.30
C ASN A 745 30.24 -6.52 -1.41
N SER A 746 30.28 -5.18 -1.39
CA SER A 746 29.62 -4.33 -2.39
C SER A 746 30.60 -3.59 -3.31
N ASN A 747 31.89 -3.60 -2.98
CA ASN A 747 32.92 -2.91 -3.76
C ASN A 747 33.17 -3.61 -5.10
N ILE A 748 33.44 -2.82 -6.14
CA ILE A 748 33.87 -3.29 -7.45
C ILE A 748 35.17 -2.63 -7.86
N ILE A 749 35.92 -3.32 -8.71
CA ILE A 749 37.09 -2.77 -9.40
C ILE A 749 36.83 -2.79 -10.89
N HIS A 750 37.13 -1.66 -11.52
CA HIS A 750 36.97 -1.47 -12.94
C HIS A 750 38.29 -1.01 -13.56
N SER A 751 38.92 -1.87 -14.37
CA SER A 751 40.14 -1.51 -15.09
C SER A 751 39.83 -0.69 -16.34
N VAL A 752 40.33 0.53 -16.39
CA VAL A 752 40.24 1.40 -17.56
C VAL A 752 41.53 1.28 -18.37
N ARG A 753 41.39 1.07 -19.69
CA ARG A 753 42.51 1.11 -20.63
C ARG A 753 42.52 2.38 -21.45
N SER A 754 43.73 2.73 -21.87
CA SER A 754 44.05 3.79 -22.81
C SER A 754 43.06 3.85 -23.99
N GLY A 755 42.24 4.90 -24.05
CA GLY A 755 41.36 5.19 -25.17
C GLY A 755 40.03 4.42 -25.19
N SER A 756 39.67 3.69 -24.13
CA SER A 756 38.35 3.07 -24.00
C SER A 756 37.56 3.69 -22.85
N ASN A 757 36.31 4.05 -23.10
CA ASN A 757 35.33 4.29 -22.04
C ASN A 757 34.60 2.98 -21.75
N ARG A 758 34.43 2.64 -20.48
CA ARG A 758 33.78 1.39 -20.07
C ARG A 758 32.85 1.65 -18.88
N GLY A 759 31.73 0.91 -18.84
CA GLY A 759 30.76 1.02 -17.75
C GLY A 759 31.23 0.26 -16.50
N ALA A 760 31.19 0.92 -15.36
CA ALA A 760 31.33 0.35 -14.04
C ALA A 760 29.94 0.32 -13.39
N VAL A 761 29.53 -0.83 -12.84
CA VAL A 761 28.23 -0.97 -12.18
C VAL A 761 28.40 -1.63 -10.83
N CYS A 762 27.87 -0.96 -9.80
CA CYS A 762 27.88 -1.44 -8.43
C CYS A 762 26.45 -1.47 -7.92
N GLN A 763 26.05 -2.60 -7.32
CA GLN A 763 24.72 -2.79 -6.77
C GLN A 763 24.80 -3.26 -5.32
N THR A 764 23.84 -2.85 -4.51
CA THR A 764 23.75 -3.29 -3.11
C THR A 764 22.29 -3.25 -2.65
N ILE A 765 21.93 -4.16 -1.74
CA ILE A 765 20.70 -4.07 -0.96
C ILE A 765 21.12 -3.56 0.42
N VAL A 766 20.48 -2.50 0.89
CA VAL A 766 20.82 -1.86 2.14
C VAL A 766 19.58 -1.66 2.99
N LYS A 767 19.64 -2.13 4.24
CA LYS A 767 18.69 -1.75 5.29
C LYS A 767 19.14 -0.40 5.84
N VAL A 768 18.23 0.57 5.89
CA VAL A 768 18.52 1.92 6.38
C VAL A 768 17.48 2.31 7.42
N GLU A 769 17.91 3.09 8.39
CA GLU A 769 17.02 3.80 9.30
C GLU A 769 16.73 5.21 8.80
N ALA A 770 15.63 5.81 9.26
CA ALA A 770 15.33 7.22 8.99
C ALA A 770 16.53 8.10 9.41
N ASN A 771 16.95 8.97 8.50
CA ASN A 771 18.13 9.85 8.58
C ASN A 771 19.50 9.22 8.28
N ASP A 772 19.57 7.92 7.99
CA ASP A 772 20.79 7.32 7.48
C ASP A 772 21.25 7.98 6.18
N LYS A 773 22.56 7.92 5.94
CA LYS A 773 23.21 8.50 4.77
C LYS A 773 23.92 7.44 3.96
N LEU A 774 23.43 7.19 2.74
CA LEU A 774 24.16 6.39 1.77
C LEU A 774 24.97 7.32 0.85
N ARG A 775 26.21 6.96 0.56
CA ARG A 775 27.01 7.64 -0.48
C ARG A 775 27.81 6.62 -1.26
N TYR A 776 28.05 6.90 -2.54
CA TYR A 776 29.03 6.14 -3.32
C TYR A 776 30.36 6.86 -3.30
N VAL A 777 31.43 6.10 -3.03
CA VAL A 777 32.80 6.61 -3.06
C VAL A 777 33.58 5.87 -4.14
N PHE A 778 34.53 6.58 -4.76
CA PHE A 778 35.45 5.97 -5.71
C PHE A 778 36.89 6.45 -5.47
N SER A 779 37.86 5.59 -5.76
CA SER A 779 39.28 5.93 -5.82
C SER A 779 39.87 5.40 -7.13
N THR A 780 41.04 5.90 -7.51
CA THR A 780 41.69 5.52 -8.76
C THR A 780 43.18 5.34 -8.59
N THR A 781 43.78 4.36 -9.26
CA THR A 781 45.26 4.22 -9.30
C THR A 781 45.96 5.30 -10.13
N ASN A 782 45.19 6.09 -10.89
CA ASN A 782 45.68 7.17 -11.72
C ASN A 782 44.69 8.35 -11.68
N GLU A 783 45.14 9.51 -11.24
CA GLU A 783 44.33 10.73 -11.08
C GLU A 783 43.68 11.27 -12.37
N LYS A 784 44.15 10.79 -13.53
CA LYS A 784 43.54 11.11 -14.84
C LYS A 784 42.30 10.27 -15.15
N LEU A 785 42.07 9.22 -14.37
CA LEU A 785 40.89 8.38 -14.49
C LEU A 785 39.74 8.93 -13.65
N GLY A 786 38.53 8.66 -14.09
CA GLY A 786 37.33 9.06 -13.39
C GLY A 786 36.07 8.65 -14.12
N PHE A 787 34.93 9.13 -13.64
CA PHE A 787 33.66 9.03 -14.35
C PHE A 787 33.52 10.22 -15.28
N ILE A 788 33.35 9.99 -16.59
CA ILE A 788 33.51 11.03 -17.61
C ILE A 788 32.20 11.31 -18.32
N ALA A 789 31.86 12.60 -18.39
CA ALA A 789 30.82 13.13 -19.26
C ALA A 789 31.48 13.81 -20.46
N THR A 790 31.77 13.05 -21.52
CA THR A 790 32.28 13.62 -22.78
C THR A 790 31.22 13.49 -23.86
N ALA A 791 30.64 14.62 -24.26
CA ALA A 791 29.92 14.73 -25.52
C ALA A 791 30.89 15.11 -26.65
N PRO A 792 30.69 14.60 -27.88
CA PRO A 792 31.31 15.16 -29.07
C PRO A 792 31.07 16.68 -29.16
N LYS A 793 31.99 17.43 -29.78
CA LYS A 793 31.81 18.88 -30.01
C LYS A 793 30.47 19.12 -30.72
N ASN A 794 29.56 19.87 -30.08
CA ASN A 794 28.21 20.25 -30.52
C ASN A 794 27.05 19.29 -30.17
N GLU A 795 27.25 18.33 -29.28
CA GLU A 795 26.18 17.46 -28.77
C GLU A 795 25.84 17.73 -27.28
N PRO A 796 24.61 17.44 -26.82
CA PRO A 796 24.25 17.52 -25.41
C PRO A 796 25.13 16.60 -24.54
N SER A 797 25.48 17.07 -23.34
CA SER A 797 26.34 16.35 -22.38
C SER A 797 25.78 14.96 -22.06
N VAL A 798 26.59 13.92 -22.28
CA VAL A 798 26.29 12.54 -21.87
C VAL A 798 26.42 12.43 -20.34
N VAL A 799 25.48 11.75 -19.70
CA VAL A 799 25.50 11.49 -18.25
C VAL A 799 26.71 10.59 -17.91
N SER A 800 27.60 11.03 -17.01
CA SER A 800 28.77 10.26 -16.57
C SER A 800 28.41 9.13 -15.62
N SER A 801 27.33 9.28 -14.85
CA SER A 801 26.84 8.26 -13.94
C SER A 801 25.36 8.42 -13.59
N VAL A 802 24.70 7.30 -13.37
CA VAL A 802 23.31 7.17 -12.93
C VAL A 802 23.29 6.36 -11.64
N LEU A 803 22.59 6.86 -10.62
CA LEU A 803 22.24 6.09 -9.44
C LEU A 803 20.73 5.91 -9.40
N THR A 804 20.29 4.67 -9.33
CA THR A 804 18.88 4.32 -9.17
C THR A 804 18.68 3.68 -7.79
N ILE A 805 17.72 4.21 -7.03
CA ILE A 805 17.30 3.65 -5.74
C ILE A 805 15.87 3.16 -5.89
N PHE A 806 15.67 1.89 -5.55
CA PHE A 806 14.39 1.21 -5.45
C PHE A 806 14.10 0.96 -3.98
N GLU A 807 12.99 1.46 -3.47
CA GLU A 807 12.49 1.03 -2.18
C GLU A 807 11.83 -0.35 -2.33
N LEU A 808 12.33 -1.37 -1.62
CA LEU A 808 11.82 -2.75 -1.73
C LEU A 808 10.62 -3.04 -0.81
N GLY A 809 10.17 -2.03 -0.06
CA GLY A 809 9.05 -2.11 0.85
C GLY A 809 9.35 -1.40 2.17
N THR A 810 8.74 -0.24 2.40
CA THR A 810 8.53 0.26 3.76
C THR A 810 7.42 -0.53 4.45
N LYS A 811 7.51 -0.55 5.78
CA LYS A 811 6.44 -0.71 6.78
C LYS A 811 5.03 -0.78 6.16
N GLU A 812 4.26 -1.80 6.53
CA GLU A 812 2.82 -1.93 6.27
C GLU A 812 2.17 -0.55 6.12
N ASN A 813 1.80 -0.13 4.91
CA ASN A 813 1.14 1.16 4.74
C ASN A 813 -0.19 1.07 5.49
N PRO A 814 -0.37 1.77 6.63
CA PRO A 814 -1.61 1.67 7.37
C PRO A 814 -2.75 2.17 6.49
N ALA A 815 -3.97 1.67 6.73
CA ALA A 815 -5.13 2.25 6.05
C ALA A 815 -5.19 3.75 6.37
N PRO A 816 -5.63 4.61 5.42
CA PRO A 816 -5.93 6.00 5.72
C PRO A 816 -6.83 6.10 6.96
N TYR A 817 -6.38 6.85 7.97
CA TYR A 817 -7.11 7.06 9.21
C TYR A 817 -6.86 8.46 9.78
N ALA A 818 -7.81 8.91 10.60
CA ALA A 818 -7.74 10.14 11.35
C ALA A 818 -8.34 9.91 12.74
N GLN A 819 -7.63 10.38 13.76
CA GLN A 819 -8.09 10.63 15.12
C GLN A 819 -7.80 12.11 15.39
N LEU A 820 -8.85 12.88 15.58
CA LEU A 820 -8.81 14.32 15.78
C LEU A 820 -9.61 14.66 17.03
N SER A 821 -9.21 15.70 17.73
CA SER A 821 -9.95 16.14 18.91
C SER A 821 -9.97 17.66 19.04
N SER A 822 -10.82 18.13 19.96
CA SER A 822 -10.87 19.52 20.36
C SER A 822 -10.60 19.69 21.84
N SER A 823 -9.49 20.33 22.17
CA SER A 823 -9.14 20.70 23.54
C SER A 823 -9.78 22.02 23.98
N GLN A 824 -10.78 22.54 23.26
CA GLN A 824 -11.45 23.79 23.61
C GLN A 824 -12.96 23.59 23.74
N SER A 825 -13.58 24.26 24.71
CA SER A 825 -15.04 24.33 24.76
C SER A 825 -15.55 25.18 23.59
N GLN A 826 -16.63 24.75 22.93
CA GLN A 826 -17.18 25.35 21.73
C GLN A 826 -18.67 25.64 21.90
N TRP A 827 -19.04 26.92 21.86
CA TRP A 827 -20.40 27.34 22.20
C TRP A 827 -21.27 27.52 20.95
N GLY A 828 -22.38 26.78 20.94
CA GLY A 828 -23.36 26.74 19.89
C GLY A 828 -24.22 27.99 19.86
N CYS A 829 -24.92 28.17 18.74
CA CYS A 829 -25.99 29.13 18.61
C CYS A 829 -26.96 28.64 17.53
N ILE A 830 -28.08 29.36 17.35
CA ILE A 830 -29.10 29.03 16.35
C ILE A 830 -28.58 29.06 14.90
N THR A 831 -27.40 29.66 14.68
CA THR A 831 -26.70 29.58 13.39
C THR A 831 -25.66 28.47 13.47
N PRO A 832 -25.72 27.47 12.56
CA PRO A 832 -24.71 26.43 12.46
C PRO A 832 -23.29 26.96 12.42
N LYS A 833 -22.38 26.31 13.16
CA LYS A 833 -20.94 26.56 13.13
C LYS A 833 -20.20 25.27 12.84
N LYS A 834 -19.04 25.39 12.21
CA LYS A 834 -18.08 24.30 12.10
C LYS A 834 -17.46 24.04 13.48
N VAL A 835 -17.21 22.78 13.80
CA VAL A 835 -16.46 22.36 14.98
C VAL A 835 -14.96 22.59 14.73
N ASP A 836 -14.29 23.21 15.69
CA ASP A 836 -12.85 23.40 15.68
C ASP A 836 -12.17 22.13 16.22
N LEU A 837 -11.42 21.43 15.35
CA LEU A 837 -10.56 20.30 15.72
C LEU A 837 -9.12 20.77 15.74
N ASN A 838 -8.64 21.19 16.92
CA ASN A 838 -7.34 21.83 17.09
C ASN A 838 -6.20 20.86 17.48
N ASN A 839 -6.52 19.58 17.66
CA ASN A 839 -5.57 18.52 17.96
C ASN A 839 -5.61 17.44 16.87
N ASN A 840 -4.43 16.97 16.44
CA ASN A 840 -4.25 15.87 15.50
C ASN A 840 -3.63 14.69 16.23
N ASP A 841 -4.46 13.86 16.86
CA ASP A 841 -4.02 12.79 17.75
C ASP A 841 -3.42 11.61 16.96
N GLY A 842 -3.90 11.42 15.74
CA GLY A 842 -3.32 10.50 14.76
C GLY A 842 -3.83 10.81 13.36
N LEU A 843 -2.94 10.92 12.37
CA LEU A 843 -3.32 11.19 10.98
C LEU A 843 -2.45 10.39 10.03
N TYR A 844 -3.09 9.68 9.11
CA TYR A 844 -2.40 9.05 8.00
C TYR A 844 -3.25 9.16 6.73
N ARG A 845 -2.71 9.80 5.70
CA ARG A 845 -3.38 10.04 4.40
C ARG A 845 -4.75 10.75 4.48
N ILE A 846 -5.00 11.42 5.59
CA ILE A 846 -6.10 12.36 5.83
C ILE A 846 -5.46 13.61 6.44
N LYS A 847 -5.86 14.79 5.97
CA LYS A 847 -5.39 16.07 6.51
C LYS A 847 -6.47 16.73 7.34
N ASN A 848 -6.07 17.48 8.36
CA ASN A 848 -6.96 18.39 9.09
C ASN A 848 -6.44 19.82 8.93
N ASN A 849 -7.26 20.70 8.36
CA ASN A 849 -7.00 22.12 8.20
C ASN A 849 -8.04 22.90 9.01
N ASP A 850 -7.79 23.07 10.31
CA ASP A 850 -8.66 23.76 11.26
C ASP A 850 -10.10 23.23 11.25
N GLY A 851 -10.29 21.91 11.38
CA GLY A 851 -11.61 21.27 11.34
C GLY A 851 -12.18 21.02 9.95
N ILE A 852 -11.45 21.37 8.88
CA ILE A 852 -11.73 20.91 7.51
C ILE A 852 -10.88 19.67 7.24
N ILE A 853 -11.53 18.51 7.18
CA ILE A 853 -10.88 17.21 7.06
C ILE A 853 -10.82 16.83 5.58
N GLU A 854 -9.63 16.78 4.99
CA GLU A 854 -9.41 16.49 3.58
C GLU A 854 -8.90 15.06 3.37
N PHE A 855 -9.61 14.29 2.55
CA PHE A 855 -9.28 12.89 2.23
C PHE A 855 -8.32 12.84 1.06
N GLN A 856 -7.13 12.28 1.24
CA GLN A 856 -6.11 12.28 0.18
C GLN A 856 -6.30 11.14 -0.83
N GLU A 857 -7.11 10.14 -0.49
CA GLU A 857 -7.35 8.97 -1.31
C GLU A 857 -8.83 8.65 -1.42
N PRO A 858 -9.29 8.22 -2.61
CA PRO A 858 -10.66 7.75 -2.75
C PRO A 858 -10.88 6.47 -1.95
N GLY A 859 -12.10 6.22 -1.51
CA GLY A 859 -12.46 5.02 -0.78
C GLY A 859 -13.78 5.14 -0.03
N THR A 860 -14.23 4.04 0.56
CA THR A 860 -15.32 4.08 1.55
C THR A 860 -14.71 4.28 2.92
N TYR A 861 -15.18 5.29 3.65
CA TYR A 861 -14.72 5.62 4.99
C TYR A 861 -15.86 5.46 5.97
N PHE A 862 -15.58 4.84 7.11
CA PHE A 862 -16.42 4.97 8.29
C PHE A 862 -15.91 6.14 9.11
N MET A 863 -16.84 6.89 9.68
CA MET A 863 -16.57 8.11 10.44
C MET A 863 -17.50 8.18 11.63
N MET A 864 -16.97 8.64 12.76
CA MET A 864 -17.77 8.93 13.94
C MET A 864 -17.24 10.19 14.62
N ALA A 865 -18.15 11.10 14.96
CA ALA A 865 -17.92 12.28 15.77
C ALA A 865 -18.66 12.12 17.11
N VAL A 866 -17.95 12.30 18.21
CA VAL A 866 -18.46 12.18 19.58
C VAL A 866 -18.21 13.50 20.30
N GLY A 867 -19.29 14.24 20.56
CA GLY A 867 -19.25 15.53 21.24
C GLY A 867 -19.70 15.43 22.69
N GLN A 868 -18.98 16.06 23.60
CA GLN A 868 -19.42 16.23 24.99
C GLN A 868 -20.29 17.48 25.09
N THR A 869 -21.60 17.30 25.03
CA THR A 869 -22.55 18.41 25.16
C THR A 869 -22.69 18.84 26.62
N GLY A 870 -22.81 20.13 26.86
CA GLY A 870 -23.00 20.65 28.20
C GLY A 870 -23.38 22.12 28.17
N SER A 871 -23.47 22.72 29.36
CA SER A 871 -23.84 24.12 29.51
C SER A 871 -22.77 24.97 30.19
N PHE A 872 -22.66 26.22 29.76
CA PHE A 872 -21.76 27.20 30.35
C PHE A 872 -22.15 27.41 31.82
N GLU A 873 -21.22 27.14 32.73
CA GLU A 873 -21.43 27.15 34.20
C GLU A 873 -22.56 26.23 34.71
N GLY A 874 -23.01 25.23 33.96
CA GLY A 874 -24.10 24.34 34.39
C GLY A 874 -25.49 25.01 34.40
N LYS A 875 -25.68 26.12 33.67
CA LYS A 875 -26.89 26.97 33.73
C LYS A 875 -27.64 27.12 32.40
N GLY A 876 -27.55 26.14 31.52
CA GLY A 876 -28.25 26.12 30.23
C GLY A 876 -29.15 24.89 30.10
N ASN A 877 -30.35 25.11 29.57
CA ASN A 877 -31.25 24.05 29.12
C ASN A 877 -31.62 24.30 27.65
N GLY A 878 -31.57 23.24 26.83
CA GLY A 878 -31.95 23.26 25.43
C GLY A 878 -31.26 22.16 24.63
N ASP A 879 -31.49 22.17 23.31
CA ASP A 879 -30.97 21.19 22.38
C ASP A 879 -29.64 21.61 21.73
N VAL A 880 -28.71 20.66 21.65
CA VAL A 880 -27.48 20.74 20.86
C VAL A 880 -27.59 19.77 19.69
N HIS A 881 -27.32 20.26 18.48
CA HIS A 881 -27.35 19.46 17.25
C HIS A 881 -25.95 19.24 16.69
N LEU A 882 -25.71 18.07 16.08
CA LEU A 882 -24.42 17.69 15.49
C LEU A 882 -24.65 16.95 14.16
N TRP A 883 -24.00 17.36 13.08
CA TRP A 883 -24.08 16.68 11.78
C TRP A 883 -22.80 16.83 10.96
N LEU A 884 -22.76 16.15 9.81
CA LEU A 884 -21.65 16.17 8.87
C LEU A 884 -21.99 16.96 7.61
N ARG A 885 -20.98 17.63 7.05
CA ARG A 885 -21.05 18.37 5.78
C ARG A 885 -19.93 17.93 4.86
N LEU A 886 -20.28 17.48 3.67
CA LEU A 886 -19.33 17.07 2.64
C LEU A 886 -19.29 18.11 1.53
N ASN A 887 -18.11 18.65 1.24
CA ASN A 887 -17.86 19.62 0.17
C ASN A 887 -18.83 20.82 0.23
N GLY A 888 -19.08 21.35 1.43
CA GLY A 888 -19.98 22.48 1.65
C GLY A 888 -21.47 22.12 1.68
N LYS A 889 -21.86 20.85 1.53
CA LYS A 889 -23.25 20.38 1.54
C LYS A 889 -23.53 19.47 2.74
N ASP A 890 -24.58 19.78 3.49
CA ASP A 890 -24.99 18.95 4.64
C ASP A 890 -25.40 17.54 4.19
N ILE A 891 -24.96 16.53 4.95
CA ILE A 891 -25.33 15.13 4.74
C ILE A 891 -26.69 14.89 5.41
N LYS A 892 -27.67 14.50 4.59
CA LYS A 892 -29.12 14.56 4.92
C LYS A 892 -29.51 13.79 6.19
N ASP A 893 -28.79 12.73 6.51
CA ASP A 893 -29.08 11.71 7.52
C ASP A 893 -27.93 11.54 8.53
N SER A 894 -27.16 12.59 8.75
CA SER A 894 -26.07 12.59 9.74
C SER A 894 -26.42 13.39 11.02
N ASN A 895 -27.58 14.04 11.08
CA ASN A 895 -27.89 14.92 12.21
C ASN A 895 -28.28 14.12 13.46
N THR A 896 -27.84 14.54 14.62
CA THR A 896 -28.27 14.03 15.93
C THR A 896 -28.53 15.19 16.88
N VAL A 897 -29.38 14.98 17.88
CA VAL A 897 -29.73 15.99 18.88
C VAL A 897 -29.59 15.44 20.30
N GLN A 898 -29.12 16.28 21.21
CA GLN A 898 -29.10 16.00 22.63
C GLN A 898 -29.72 17.16 23.39
N THR A 899 -30.72 16.86 24.22
CA THR A 899 -31.23 17.84 25.18
C THR A 899 -30.27 17.89 26.37
N VAL A 900 -29.79 19.09 26.69
CA VAL A 900 -28.93 19.40 27.83
C VAL A 900 -29.79 20.10 28.87
N ASP A 901 -29.72 19.66 30.14
CA ASP A 901 -30.43 20.29 31.26
C ASP A 901 -29.49 20.50 32.46
N GLY A 902 -28.39 21.21 32.22
CA GLY A 902 -27.31 21.39 33.19
C GLY A 902 -26.25 20.28 33.22
N ASP A 903 -26.61 19.07 32.77
CA ASP A 903 -25.76 17.88 32.72
C ASP A 903 -24.74 17.89 31.57
N THR A 904 -23.60 17.22 31.74
CA THR A 904 -22.68 16.90 30.63
C THR A 904 -23.07 15.54 30.04
N ILE A 905 -23.38 15.51 28.74
CA ILE A 905 -23.92 14.33 28.05
C ILE A 905 -23.20 14.12 26.73
N VAL A 906 -22.95 12.86 26.35
CA VAL A 906 -22.34 12.52 25.06
C VAL A 906 -23.37 12.50 23.92
N LEU A 907 -23.03 13.15 22.82
CA LEU A 907 -23.77 13.17 21.56
C LEU A 907 -22.92 12.51 20.47
N VAL A 908 -23.48 11.51 19.78
CA VAL A 908 -22.79 10.74 18.74
C VAL A 908 -23.39 11.04 17.37
N CYS A 909 -22.53 11.17 16.37
CA CYS A 909 -22.87 11.28 14.96
C CYS A 909 -21.97 10.33 14.16
N GLN A 910 -22.53 9.54 13.23
CA GLN A 910 -21.75 8.57 12.46
C GLN A 910 -22.18 8.52 10.99
N ALA A 911 -21.26 8.10 10.12
CA ALA A 911 -21.54 7.86 8.71
C ALA A 911 -20.57 6.86 8.05
N VAL A 912 -21.05 6.20 6.98
CA VAL A 912 -20.27 5.45 6.00
C VAL A 912 -20.42 6.15 4.66
N ILE A 913 -19.34 6.78 4.18
CA ILE A 913 -19.38 7.65 3.00
C ILE A 913 -18.31 7.20 2.02
N LYS A 914 -18.66 7.18 0.73
CA LYS A 914 -17.67 7.10 -0.35
C LYS A 914 -17.06 8.49 -0.56
N MET A 915 -15.76 8.60 -0.31
CA MET A 915 -14.97 9.79 -0.56
C MET A 915 -14.17 9.64 -1.84
N GLU A 916 -13.98 10.75 -2.54
CA GLU A 916 -13.00 10.92 -3.60
C GLU A 916 -11.76 11.65 -3.06
N ALA A 917 -10.61 11.52 -3.72
CA ALA A 917 -9.42 12.28 -3.32
C ALA A 917 -9.68 13.79 -3.46
N GLY A 918 -9.36 14.54 -2.40
CA GLY A 918 -9.59 15.98 -2.30
C GLY A 918 -10.95 16.35 -1.70
N ASP A 919 -11.83 15.38 -1.41
CA ASP A 919 -13.08 15.64 -0.70
C ASP A 919 -12.80 16.21 0.69
N LYS A 920 -13.67 17.15 1.10
CA LYS A 920 -13.56 17.89 2.36
C LYS A 920 -14.79 17.63 3.22
N LEU A 921 -14.56 17.14 4.42
CA LEU A 921 -15.58 16.95 5.45
C LEU A 921 -15.46 18.04 6.51
N GLU A 922 -16.60 18.58 6.92
CA GLU A 922 -16.73 19.49 8.05
C GLU A 922 -17.72 18.85 9.05
N ILE A 923 -17.40 18.97 10.34
CA ILE A 923 -18.33 18.64 11.41
C ILE A 923 -19.04 19.93 11.79
N MET A 924 -20.37 19.90 11.82
CA MET A 924 -21.21 21.07 12.02
C MET A 924 -22.05 20.90 13.29
N PHE A 925 -22.27 21.99 14.01
CA PHE A 925 -23.13 21.98 15.19
C PHE A 925 -23.91 23.28 15.35
N SER A 926 -25.03 23.19 16.06
CA SER A 926 -25.87 24.33 16.46
C SER A 926 -26.41 24.12 17.88
N ALA A 927 -27.03 25.15 18.43
CA ALA A 927 -27.81 25.04 19.65
C ALA A 927 -29.06 25.92 19.55
N ASP A 928 -30.17 25.47 20.12
CA ASP A 928 -31.46 26.18 20.09
C ASP A 928 -31.48 27.49 20.92
N VAL A 929 -30.48 27.70 21.78
CA VAL A 929 -30.32 28.94 22.55
C VAL A 929 -29.59 30.03 21.77
N ALA A 930 -30.20 31.21 21.68
CA ALA A 930 -29.64 32.36 20.96
C ALA A 930 -28.37 32.99 21.60
N LYS A 931 -27.88 32.49 22.75
CA LYS A 931 -26.85 33.16 23.56
C LYS A 931 -25.73 32.25 24.12
N GLY A 932 -25.24 31.27 23.36
CA GLY A 932 -23.92 30.66 23.61
C GLY A 932 -23.75 29.98 24.97
N LYS A 933 -24.84 29.50 25.57
CA LYS A 933 -24.82 28.81 26.87
C LYS A 933 -24.78 27.29 26.75
N LEU A 934 -24.95 26.76 25.54
CA LEU A 934 -24.93 25.34 25.23
C LEU A 934 -23.91 25.11 24.12
N GLY A 935 -23.32 23.93 24.10
CA GLY A 935 -22.36 23.53 23.08
C GLY A 935 -21.53 22.35 23.54
N PHE A 936 -20.33 22.23 23.02
CA PHE A 936 -19.39 21.20 23.42
C PHE A 936 -18.46 21.70 24.52
N VAL A 937 -18.32 20.95 25.60
CA VAL A 937 -17.58 21.36 26.80
C VAL A 937 -16.35 20.50 26.99
N THR A 938 -15.24 21.13 27.38
CA THR A 938 -14.06 20.42 27.90
C THR A 938 -14.13 20.39 29.41
N SER A 939 -13.64 19.32 30.02
CA SER A 939 -13.48 19.24 31.47
C SER A 939 -12.04 18.88 31.84
N GLN A 940 -11.59 19.31 33.01
CA GLN A 940 -10.30 18.92 33.58
C GLN A 940 -10.55 18.40 35.00
N PRO A 941 -10.88 17.10 35.15
CA PRO A 941 -10.98 16.50 36.47
C PRO A 941 -9.62 16.59 37.18
N GLY A 942 -9.61 16.83 38.49
CA GLY A 942 -8.43 17.33 39.20
C GLY A 942 -7.15 16.48 39.10
N CYS A 943 -7.28 15.16 38.90
CA CYS A 943 -6.15 14.23 38.80
C CYS A 943 -6.12 13.44 37.47
N GLU A 944 -6.94 13.80 36.50
CA GLU A 944 -7.09 13.05 35.25
C GLU A 944 -6.72 13.92 34.05
N GLU A 945 -6.54 13.28 32.90
CA GLU A 945 -6.33 13.99 31.64
C GLU A 945 -7.54 14.85 31.29
N LYS A 946 -7.27 15.91 30.52
CA LYS A 946 -8.31 16.81 30.02
C LYS A 946 -9.27 16.01 29.14
N VAL A 947 -10.57 16.20 29.33
CA VAL A 947 -11.57 15.58 28.47
C VAL A 947 -11.88 16.53 27.30
N PRO A 948 -11.66 16.10 26.04
CA PRO A 948 -11.83 16.95 24.87
C PRO A 948 -13.31 17.19 24.57
N SER A 949 -13.68 18.38 24.11
CA SER A 949 -15.09 18.68 23.82
C SER A 949 -15.64 17.89 22.62
N MET A 950 -14.75 17.44 21.73
CA MET A 950 -15.06 16.65 20.56
C MET A 950 -13.93 15.65 20.31
N VAL A 951 -14.32 14.43 19.93
CA VAL A 951 -13.44 13.42 19.35
C VAL A 951 -14.01 13.02 17.99
N PHE A 952 -13.18 13.02 16.95
CA PHE A 952 -13.53 12.56 15.62
C PHE A 952 -12.57 11.46 15.19
N SER A 953 -13.14 10.36 14.70
CA SER A 953 -12.39 9.25 14.13
C SER A 953 -12.90 8.97 12.73
N ALA A 954 -11.98 8.74 11.79
CA ALA A 954 -12.29 8.24 10.46
C ALA A 954 -11.26 7.19 10.06
N PHE A 955 -11.69 6.15 9.36
CA PHE A 955 -10.80 5.19 8.74
C PHE A 955 -11.41 4.63 7.47
N LYS A 956 -10.54 4.27 6.52
CA LYS A 956 -10.95 3.64 5.27
C LYS A 956 -11.36 2.19 5.55
N SER A 957 -12.63 1.85 5.30
CA SER A 957 -13.21 0.54 5.66
C SER A 957 -12.75 -0.61 4.75
N SER A 958 -12.06 -0.32 3.65
CA SER A 958 -11.35 -1.32 2.83
C SER A 958 -10.27 -0.71 1.97
N TYR A 959 -9.10 -1.35 1.98
CA TYR A 959 -8.18 -1.35 0.86
C TYR A 959 -8.45 -2.58 0.01
N THR A 960 -8.92 -2.40 -1.22
CA THR A 960 -9.10 -3.52 -2.16
C THR A 960 -7.72 -3.99 -2.63
N LYS A 961 -7.15 -5.02 -1.99
CA LYS A 961 -6.07 -5.78 -2.62
C LYS A 961 -6.71 -6.57 -3.76
N SER A 962 -6.20 -6.41 -4.98
CA SER A 962 -6.54 -7.27 -6.12
C SER A 962 -6.06 -8.69 -5.78
N SER A 963 -6.92 -9.48 -5.13
CA SER A 963 -6.58 -10.86 -4.76
C SER A 963 -6.81 -11.76 -5.96
N LYS A 964 -5.74 -12.09 -6.68
CA LYS A 964 -5.75 -13.23 -7.61
C LYS A 964 -6.03 -14.50 -6.80
N HIS A 965 -7.19 -15.12 -7.01
CA HIS A 965 -7.51 -16.41 -6.40
C HIS A 965 -6.52 -17.47 -6.90
N TYR A 966 -5.72 -18.01 -5.98
CA TYR A 966 -4.91 -19.21 -6.21
C TYR A 966 -5.73 -20.43 -5.79
N ASN A 967 -6.26 -21.18 -6.76
CA ASN A 967 -6.84 -22.49 -6.48
C ASN A 967 -5.71 -23.50 -6.28
N LYS A 968 -5.68 -24.09 -5.09
CA LYS A 968 -4.83 -25.22 -4.72
C LYS A 968 -5.46 -26.49 -5.29
N TYR A 969 -4.85 -27.08 -6.31
CA TYR A 969 -5.18 -28.44 -6.74
C TYR A 969 -4.79 -29.41 -5.61
N ASN A 970 -5.77 -30.11 -5.04
CA ASN A 970 -5.53 -31.38 -4.37
C ASN A 970 -5.59 -32.47 -5.44
N GLU A 971 -4.46 -33.14 -5.68
CA GLU A 971 -4.45 -34.44 -6.34
C GLU A 971 -4.70 -35.51 -5.26
N ASP A 972 -5.84 -36.18 -5.36
CA ASP A 972 -6.07 -37.61 -5.12
C ASP A 972 -7.20 -38.08 -6.04
#